data_AF-A0A4W4GM21-F1
#
_entry.id   AF-A0A4W4GM21-F1
#
_cell.length_a   1.000
_cell.length_b   1.000
_cell.length_c   1.000
_cell.angle_alpha   90.00
_cell.angle_beta   90.00
_cell.angle_gamma   90.00
#
_symmetry.space_group_name_H-M   'P 1'
#
loop_
_entity.id
_entity.type
_entity.pdbx_description
1 polymer ?
#
loop_
_entity_poly.entity_id
_entity_poly.type
_entity_poly.pdbx_seq_one_letter_code
_entity_poly.pdbx_strand_id
1 'polypeptide(L)'
;MLSSSASVCLTVAVWITAAASPGRRDESFSIGSVYRARCASRCLSLHITRISTFFKHFQGNGSLAWCQNHKQCSKCLEPCKASWDLRENQCQDLCEVLFPKKHYECLTSCEFLRSVETAKQGDCPPPDRASGFAAACVESCEEDAECSALRKCCPNGCGHTCQVPRNIYKGSPLKPRKELVFTEQPSGQLEVRWSSKFNVSVEPVVYVVQRRWNHGIHPSEDDATPWQDVAQVAEERIHLADLRPTRWYQFRVAAVNVHGTRGFTAPSKHFRSFRDPSPPPRPCGLRVTNVTAGMDGLLGARLDWTLPEEPDVPVHHFKVSWSRTIPGKAPMPSKKKRRKTTSGAKSSVDLEGLVANSTYTVELQAVTYWGQVRLKSPRASLQFSTAQDNSRSKEFPVFSPASAKRPVSSVEVGTPFYQDSQLQVRVYWKKRGDPAESRYHVQWTPDNCSHNGTKLPEKSVTQENFINLPGLLFSCKYRVSVYTLKAKRRTEEESATFITPSCAMLQSKSRKPITCAGEGASKVLDKPENLTASFITHDGNVTGNFNWRVSRPQPQQPITGFQVTWAEVSMASRQNSLPNSIISQSQILPPAHNFLVVSNLRPAASYRLEVQVLTTVGEGPSTMKTFHTPAMSQSLQHRPKLRHHPQHQKPFPEKH
;
A
#
# COMPACT_ATOMS: atom_id res chain seq x y z
N MET A 1 -13.68 -66.69 -16.90
CA MET A 1 -14.97 -65.97 -16.77
C MET A 1 -15.36 -65.96 -15.31
N LEU A 2 -15.49 -64.76 -14.71
CA LEU A 2 -16.19 -64.44 -13.45
C LEU A 2 -15.67 -65.15 -12.17
N SER A 3 -15.47 -64.55 -11.00
CA SER A 3 -15.88 -63.27 -10.42
C SER A 3 -14.88 -62.94 -9.29
N SER A 4 -14.47 -61.66 -9.23
CA SER A 4 -13.60 -61.08 -8.22
C SER A 4 -14.43 -60.68 -6.99
N SER A 5 -14.00 -61.13 -5.80
CA SER A 5 -14.32 -60.48 -4.52
C SER A 5 -13.01 -59.94 -3.95
N ALA A 6 -12.71 -58.68 -4.22
CA ALA A 6 -11.61 -57.95 -3.59
C ALA A 6 -12.19 -56.80 -2.78
N SER A 7 -12.01 -56.89 -1.46
CA SER A 7 -12.31 -55.85 -0.48
C SER A 7 -11.47 -54.61 -0.80
N VAL A 8 -12.12 -53.48 -1.10
CA VAL A 8 -11.45 -52.18 -1.24
C VAL A 8 -11.70 -51.38 0.04
N CYS A 9 -10.65 -51.27 0.85
CA CYS A 9 -10.58 -50.39 1.99
C CYS A 9 -10.46 -48.94 1.49
N LEU A 10 -11.54 -48.16 1.56
CA LEU A 10 -11.53 -46.73 1.23
C LEU A 10 -11.12 -45.93 2.48
N THR A 11 -9.85 -45.58 2.57
CA THR A 11 -9.34 -44.59 3.52
C THR A 11 -9.82 -43.20 3.10
N VAL A 12 -10.77 -42.62 3.85
CA VAL A 12 -11.19 -41.23 3.68
C VAL A 12 -10.16 -40.33 4.40
N ALA A 13 -9.20 -39.80 3.64
CA ALA A 13 -8.35 -38.72 4.11
C ALA A 13 -9.16 -37.41 4.12
N VAL A 14 -9.63 -37.00 5.30
CA VAL A 14 -10.25 -35.68 5.51
C VAL A 14 -9.14 -34.64 5.56
N TRP A 15 -8.92 -33.93 4.46
CA TRP A 15 -8.10 -32.73 4.44
C TRP A 15 -8.91 -31.57 5.02
N ILE A 16 -8.76 -31.31 6.33
CA ILE A 16 -9.24 -30.07 6.93
C ILE A 16 -8.29 -28.96 6.45
N THR A 17 -8.66 -28.27 5.38
CA THR A 17 -8.04 -27.01 5.03
C THR A 17 -8.51 -25.96 6.03
N ALA A 18 -7.74 -25.78 7.11
CA ALA A 18 -7.87 -24.62 7.97
C ALA A 18 -7.64 -23.37 7.11
N ALA A 19 -8.72 -22.70 6.72
CA ALA A 19 -8.68 -21.40 6.09
C ALA A 19 -8.10 -20.40 7.10
N ALA A 20 -6.77 -20.25 7.08
CA ALA A 20 -6.09 -19.21 7.82
C ALA A 20 -6.57 -17.86 7.29
N SER A 21 -7.35 -17.15 8.10
CA SER A 21 -7.77 -15.79 7.85
C SER A 21 -6.51 -14.92 7.64
N PRO A 22 -6.42 -14.08 6.59
CA PRO A 22 -5.22 -13.30 6.32
C PRO A 22 -4.85 -12.32 7.45
N GLY A 23 -5.79 -11.99 8.33
CA GLY A 23 -5.59 -11.07 9.46
C GLY A 23 -4.89 -11.67 10.70
N ARG A 24 -4.71 -13.00 10.79
CA ARG A 24 -4.16 -13.64 12.01
C ARG A 24 -2.63 -13.65 12.07
N ARG A 25 -1.94 -13.50 10.94
CA ARG A 25 -0.47 -13.46 10.84
C ARG A 25 0.14 -12.08 11.09
N ASP A 26 -0.61 -10.99 10.88
CA ASP A 26 -0.07 -9.63 11.00
C ASP A 26 -0.05 -9.14 12.47
N GLU A 27 -1.01 -9.56 13.30
CA GLU A 27 -0.96 -9.26 14.75
C GLU A 27 0.11 -10.07 15.49
N SER A 28 0.48 -11.27 15.02
CA SER A 28 1.47 -12.12 15.70
C SER A 28 2.88 -11.52 15.68
N PHE A 29 3.27 -10.82 14.61
CA PHE A 29 4.55 -10.11 14.55
C PHE A 29 4.60 -8.92 15.52
N SER A 30 3.49 -8.19 15.67
CA SER A 30 3.39 -7.05 16.59
C SER A 30 3.45 -7.43 18.07
N ILE A 31 3.16 -8.69 18.41
CA ILE A 31 3.16 -9.20 19.78
C ILE A 31 4.53 -9.78 20.16
N GLY A 32 5.25 -10.40 19.21
CA GLY A 32 6.56 -11.01 19.47
C GLY A 32 7.62 -10.05 20.01
N SER A 33 7.63 -8.79 19.57
CA SER A 33 8.55 -7.77 20.11
C SER A 33 8.24 -7.38 21.55
N VAL A 34 6.96 -7.43 21.96
CA VAL A 34 6.55 -7.21 23.34
C VAL A 34 7.08 -8.34 24.24
N TYR A 35 6.94 -9.60 23.83
CA TYR A 35 7.47 -10.75 24.59
C TYR A 35 8.99 -10.69 24.77
N ARG A 36 9.70 -10.36 23.69
CA ARG A 36 11.15 -10.12 23.72
C ARG A 36 11.53 -8.97 24.65
N ALA A 37 10.76 -7.88 24.66
CA ALA A 37 10.99 -6.78 25.59
C ALA A 37 10.72 -7.16 27.06
N ARG A 38 9.74 -8.04 27.33
CA ARG A 38 9.53 -8.62 28.68
C ARG A 38 10.72 -9.46 29.12
N CYS A 39 11.24 -10.30 28.22
CA CYS A 39 12.46 -11.09 28.43
C CYS A 39 13.65 -10.18 28.77
N ALA A 40 13.89 -9.15 27.95
CA ALA A 40 14.97 -8.20 28.16
C ALA A 40 14.81 -7.44 29.49
N SER A 41 13.60 -6.99 29.82
CA SER A 41 13.30 -6.35 31.11
C SER A 41 13.66 -7.26 32.30
N ARG A 42 13.29 -8.55 32.25
CA ARG A 42 13.65 -9.52 33.30
C ARG A 42 15.17 -9.64 33.47
N CYS A 43 15.92 -9.71 32.38
CA CYS A 43 17.39 -9.75 32.44
C CYS A 43 17.98 -8.49 33.09
N LEU A 44 17.41 -7.32 32.80
CA LEU A 44 17.79 -6.07 33.46
C LEU A 44 17.45 -6.10 34.96
N SER A 45 16.30 -6.65 35.35
CA SER A 45 15.90 -6.81 36.76
C SER A 45 16.90 -7.67 37.53
N LEU A 46 17.33 -8.80 36.96
CA LEU A 46 18.31 -9.70 37.59
C LEU A 46 19.68 -9.03 37.84
N HIS A 47 20.01 -7.99 37.08
CA HIS A 47 21.26 -7.24 37.21
C HIS A 47 21.06 -5.79 37.73
N ILE A 48 19.89 -5.46 38.27
CA ILE A 48 19.52 -4.10 38.68
C ILE A 48 20.51 -3.47 39.67
N THR A 49 21.08 -4.25 40.58
CA THR A 49 22.04 -3.78 41.59
C THR A 49 23.34 -3.30 40.95
N ARG A 50 23.86 -4.05 39.96
CA ARG A 50 25.07 -3.70 39.21
C ARG A 50 24.84 -2.54 38.24
N ILE A 51 23.65 -2.48 37.65
CA ILE A 51 23.22 -1.35 36.81
C ILE A 51 23.17 -0.09 37.68
N SER A 52 22.53 -0.15 38.84
CA SER A 52 22.37 1.00 39.74
C SER A 52 23.69 1.54 40.28
N THR A 53 24.70 0.69 40.51
CA THR A 53 26.05 1.16 40.89
C THR A 53 26.79 1.81 39.73
N PHE A 54 26.65 1.27 38.51
CA PHE A 54 27.30 1.82 37.32
C PHE A 54 26.76 3.22 36.94
N PHE A 55 25.44 3.40 36.95
CA PHE A 55 24.80 4.69 36.60
C PHE A 55 24.93 5.77 37.67
N LYS A 56 25.35 5.42 38.90
CA LYS A 56 25.80 6.42 39.89
C LYS A 56 27.13 7.08 39.50
N HIS A 57 27.94 6.45 38.65
CA HIS A 57 29.28 6.89 38.30
C HIS A 57 29.49 7.25 36.82
N PHE A 58 28.54 6.92 35.92
CA PHE A 58 28.69 7.14 34.48
C PHE A 58 27.39 7.60 33.80
N GLN A 59 27.47 8.66 32.98
CA GLN A 59 26.39 9.12 32.10
C GLN A 59 26.51 8.51 30.68
N GLY A 60 26.60 7.17 30.58
CA GLY A 60 26.74 6.45 29.31
C GLY A 60 25.47 5.68 28.90
N ASN A 61 25.38 5.27 27.62
CA ASN A 61 24.26 4.55 26.98
C ASN A 61 23.51 3.60 27.95
N GLY A 62 22.18 3.70 27.99
CA GLY A 62 21.28 3.23 29.04
C GLY A 62 21.38 1.74 29.43
N SER A 63 20.53 1.33 30.38
CA SER A 63 20.63 0.00 31.04
C SER A 63 20.70 -1.18 30.07
N LEU A 64 19.98 -1.12 28.95
CA LEU A 64 20.00 -2.14 27.91
C LEU A 64 21.36 -2.22 27.19
N ALA A 65 21.94 -1.08 26.82
CA ALA A 65 23.25 -1.02 26.19
C ALA A 65 24.37 -1.47 27.15
N TRP A 66 24.27 -1.13 28.43
CA TRP A 66 25.18 -1.67 29.45
C TRP A 66 25.10 -3.20 29.52
N CYS A 67 23.89 -3.75 29.56
CA CYS A 67 23.68 -5.19 29.67
C CYS A 67 24.22 -5.96 28.46
N GLN A 68 24.05 -5.42 27.26
CA GLN A 68 24.61 -5.98 26.02
C GLN A 68 26.15 -6.12 26.07
N ASN A 69 26.83 -5.20 26.76
CA ASN A 69 28.30 -5.20 26.89
C ASN A 69 28.80 -5.98 28.12
N HIS A 70 27.92 -6.34 29.05
CA HIS A 70 28.30 -7.01 30.29
C HIS A 70 28.27 -8.55 30.15
N LYS A 71 29.39 -9.22 30.46
CA LYS A 71 29.65 -10.66 30.19
C LYS A 71 28.58 -11.67 30.65
N GLN A 72 27.81 -11.40 31.70
CA GLN A 72 26.73 -12.31 32.17
C GLN A 72 25.36 -11.87 31.63
N CYS A 73 24.99 -10.61 31.89
CA CYS A 73 23.78 -9.98 31.37
C CYS A 73 23.57 -10.18 29.85
N SER A 74 24.63 -10.11 29.04
CA SER A 74 24.54 -10.33 27.59
C SER A 74 24.09 -11.76 27.23
N LYS A 75 24.46 -12.77 28.04
CA LYS A 75 24.00 -14.15 27.87
C LYS A 75 22.52 -14.30 28.16
N CYS A 76 22.00 -13.58 29.16
CA CYS A 76 20.57 -13.53 29.46
C CYS A 76 19.80 -12.82 28.33
N LEU A 77 20.37 -11.80 27.69
CA LEU A 77 19.72 -11.10 26.59
C LEU A 77 19.69 -11.88 25.27
N GLU A 78 20.51 -12.92 25.11
CA GLU A 78 20.64 -13.63 23.83
C GLU A 78 19.31 -14.18 23.32
N PRO A 79 18.49 -14.88 24.15
CA PRO A 79 17.19 -15.37 23.71
C PRO A 79 16.18 -14.25 23.44
N CYS A 80 16.34 -13.09 24.06
CA CYS A 80 15.40 -11.97 23.91
C CYS A 80 15.57 -11.21 22.57
N LYS A 81 16.56 -11.55 21.74
CA LYS A 81 16.81 -10.84 20.47
C LYS A 81 15.83 -11.26 19.37
N ALA A 82 15.62 -10.38 18.40
CA ALA A 82 14.74 -10.64 17.25
C ALA A 82 15.24 -11.81 16.37
N SER A 83 16.55 -12.06 16.34
CA SER A 83 17.18 -13.16 15.61
C SER A 83 16.96 -14.52 16.25
N TRP A 84 16.43 -14.57 17.47
CA TRP A 84 16.11 -15.83 18.15
C TRP A 84 14.78 -16.36 17.61
N ASP A 85 14.85 -17.47 16.86
CA ASP A 85 13.69 -18.19 16.31
C ASP A 85 13.38 -19.39 17.22
N LEU A 86 12.29 -19.29 17.97
CA LEU A 86 11.79 -20.40 18.79
C LEU A 86 11.04 -21.37 17.88
N ARG A 87 11.72 -22.43 17.47
CA ARG A 87 11.05 -23.67 17.01
C ARG A 87 11.07 -24.71 18.11
N GLU A 88 10.11 -25.64 18.07
CA GLU A 88 9.87 -26.61 19.15
C GLU A 88 11.15 -27.30 19.66
N ASN A 89 11.29 -27.30 20.99
CA ASN A 89 12.15 -28.15 21.84
C ASN A 89 13.69 -28.00 21.79
N GLN A 90 14.27 -26.78 21.83
CA GLN A 90 15.74 -26.62 21.78
C GLN A 90 16.35 -25.50 22.64
N CYS A 91 15.70 -25.00 23.70
CA CYS A 91 16.35 -23.99 24.57
C CYS A 91 17.70 -24.48 25.11
N GLN A 92 17.80 -25.76 25.47
CA GLN A 92 19.05 -26.39 25.89
C GLN A 92 20.10 -26.34 24.79
N ASP A 93 19.80 -26.93 23.64
CA ASP A 93 20.74 -27.07 22.52
C ASP A 93 21.25 -25.71 22.01
N LEU A 94 20.36 -24.73 21.83
CA LEU A 94 20.72 -23.40 21.36
C LEU A 94 21.65 -22.68 22.35
N CYS A 95 21.34 -22.76 23.65
CA CYS A 95 22.15 -22.12 24.67
C CYS A 95 23.49 -22.84 24.92
N GLU A 96 23.54 -24.17 24.78
CA GLU A 96 24.78 -24.94 24.86
C GLU A 96 25.73 -24.66 23.70
N VAL A 97 25.20 -24.58 22.48
CA VAL A 97 25.98 -24.25 21.27
C VAL A 97 26.59 -22.86 21.37
N LEU A 98 25.81 -21.87 21.80
CA LEU A 98 26.27 -20.48 21.90
C LEU A 98 27.13 -20.22 23.15
N PHE A 99 26.85 -20.92 24.25
CA PHE A 99 27.56 -20.78 25.52
C PHE A 99 27.98 -22.13 26.11
N PRO A 100 29.05 -22.76 25.60
CA PRO A 100 29.50 -24.09 26.04
C PRO A 100 29.85 -24.18 27.54
N LYS A 101 30.07 -23.03 28.19
CA LYS A 101 30.33 -22.93 29.63
C LYS A 101 29.38 -21.91 30.27
N LYS A 102 28.71 -22.30 31.36
CA LYS A 102 27.80 -21.46 32.16
C LYS A 102 26.69 -20.84 31.29
N HIS A 103 25.84 -21.70 30.72
CA HIS A 103 24.67 -21.32 29.90
C HIS A 103 23.38 -21.08 30.69
N TYR A 104 23.38 -21.23 32.02
CA TYR A 104 22.16 -21.14 32.85
C TYR A 104 21.38 -19.82 32.69
N GLU A 105 22.08 -18.68 32.51
CA GLU A 105 21.46 -17.37 32.24
C GLU A 105 20.67 -17.37 30.92
N CYS A 106 21.20 -18.04 29.89
CA CYS A 106 20.55 -18.20 28.59
C CYS A 106 19.36 -19.15 28.69
N LEU A 107 19.49 -20.28 29.40
CA LEU A 107 18.38 -21.23 29.56
C LEU A 107 17.20 -20.58 30.27
N THR A 108 17.46 -19.93 31.41
CA THR A 108 16.41 -19.32 32.23
C THR A 108 15.65 -18.23 31.46
N SER A 109 16.35 -17.45 30.63
CA SER A 109 15.74 -16.41 29.79
C SER A 109 15.02 -16.99 28.57
N CYS A 110 15.53 -18.07 27.96
CA CYS A 110 14.86 -18.78 26.87
C CYS A 110 13.54 -19.43 27.33
N GLU A 111 13.57 -20.14 28.45
CA GLU A 111 12.37 -20.74 29.05
C GLU A 111 11.33 -19.69 29.44
N PHE A 112 11.79 -18.54 29.93
CA PHE A 112 10.91 -17.41 30.19
C PHE A 112 10.29 -16.83 28.94
N LEU A 113 11.07 -16.66 27.87
CA LEU A 113 10.55 -16.16 26.60
C LEU A 113 9.46 -17.11 26.07
N ARG A 114 9.73 -18.42 26.10
CA ARG A 114 8.76 -19.45 25.74
C ARG A 114 7.49 -19.36 26.59
N SER A 115 7.61 -19.17 27.91
CA SER A 115 6.45 -19.07 28.79
C SER A 115 5.63 -17.79 28.57
N VAL A 116 6.25 -16.67 28.20
CA VAL A 116 5.49 -15.44 27.87
C VAL A 116 4.88 -15.47 26.48
N GLU A 117 5.37 -16.32 25.57
CA GLU A 117 4.76 -16.54 24.25
C GLU A 117 3.50 -17.38 24.33
N THR A 118 3.47 -18.37 25.22
CA THR A 118 2.31 -19.25 25.43
C THR A 118 1.32 -18.68 26.44
N ALA A 119 1.77 -17.97 27.49
CA ALA A 119 0.89 -17.43 28.52
C ALA A 119 0.50 -15.96 28.27
N LYS A 120 -0.80 -15.71 28.15
CA LYS A 120 -1.39 -14.36 28.09
C LYS A 120 -1.25 -13.64 29.44
N GLN A 121 -1.28 -12.32 29.38
CA GLN A 121 -1.09 -11.44 30.54
C GLN A 121 -2.28 -11.49 31.52
N GLY A 122 -1.98 -11.50 32.83
CA GLY A 122 -2.96 -11.53 33.91
C GLY A 122 -3.11 -12.90 34.59
N ASP A 123 -3.85 -12.90 35.69
CA ASP A 123 -4.04 -14.07 36.57
C ASP A 123 -5.37 -14.77 36.27
N CYS A 124 -5.39 -16.10 36.38
CA CYS A 124 -6.66 -16.83 36.35
C CYS A 124 -7.52 -16.46 37.57
N PRO A 125 -8.84 -16.22 37.39
CA PRO A 125 -9.73 -16.04 38.52
C PRO A 125 -9.82 -17.35 39.34
N PRO A 126 -10.10 -17.26 40.65
CA PRO A 126 -10.29 -18.46 41.48
C PRO A 126 -11.52 -19.26 41.03
N PRO A 127 -11.46 -20.61 41.07
CA PRO A 127 -12.55 -21.49 40.61
C PRO A 127 -13.92 -21.16 41.23
N ASP A 128 -13.95 -20.82 42.52
CA ASP A 128 -15.18 -20.52 43.27
C ASP A 128 -15.94 -19.29 42.76
N ARG A 129 -15.29 -18.47 41.92
CA ARG A 129 -15.89 -17.27 41.30
C ARG A 129 -16.22 -17.47 39.83
N ALA A 130 -16.00 -18.67 39.28
CA ALA A 130 -16.47 -19.01 37.95
C ALA A 130 -18.00 -19.15 37.97
N SER A 131 -18.68 -18.67 36.92
CA SER A 131 -20.15 -18.77 36.80
C SER A 131 -20.55 -19.06 35.35
N GLY A 132 -21.74 -19.65 35.18
CA GLY A 132 -22.21 -20.09 33.86
C GLY A 132 -21.25 -21.08 33.21
N PHE A 133 -20.93 -20.89 31.93
CA PHE A 133 -20.03 -21.77 31.18
C PHE A 133 -18.60 -21.83 31.76
N ALA A 134 -18.15 -20.79 32.48
CA ALA A 134 -16.82 -20.79 33.10
C ALA A 134 -16.69 -21.79 34.27
N ALA A 135 -17.81 -22.18 34.90
CA ALA A 135 -17.86 -23.18 35.96
C ALA A 135 -18.20 -24.59 35.43
N ALA A 136 -18.39 -24.75 34.11
CA ALA A 136 -18.76 -26.03 33.53
C ALA A 136 -17.58 -27.01 33.59
N CYS A 137 -17.85 -28.25 34.01
CA CYS A 137 -16.85 -29.30 34.11
C CYS A 137 -16.47 -29.86 32.74
N VAL A 138 -15.73 -29.09 31.95
CA VAL A 138 -15.38 -29.39 30.56
C VAL A 138 -13.93 -29.00 30.33
N GLU A 139 -13.19 -29.85 29.62
CA GLU A 139 -11.91 -29.49 29.02
C GLU A 139 -12.16 -28.81 27.68
N SER A 140 -12.18 -27.47 27.69
CA SER A 140 -12.44 -26.66 26.49
C SER A 140 -11.20 -25.98 25.93
N CYS A 141 -10.09 -26.03 26.66
CA CYS A 141 -8.80 -25.53 26.23
C CYS A 141 -7.67 -26.24 27.00
N GLU A 142 -6.47 -26.30 26.42
CA GLU A 142 -5.25 -26.72 27.11
C GLU A 142 -4.29 -25.53 27.30
N GLU A 143 -4.26 -24.62 26.33
CA GLU A 143 -3.39 -23.46 26.33
C GLU A 143 -4.14 -22.14 26.14
N ASP A 144 -3.56 -21.05 26.63
CA ASP A 144 -4.10 -19.71 26.42
C ASP A 144 -4.28 -19.39 24.92
N ALA A 145 -3.46 -19.95 24.03
CA ALA A 145 -3.53 -19.73 22.58
C ALA A 145 -4.87 -20.17 21.96
N GLU A 146 -5.52 -21.18 22.53
CA GLU A 146 -6.80 -21.72 22.07
C GLU A 146 -7.98 -20.80 22.43
N CYS A 147 -7.81 -19.99 23.46
CA CYS A 147 -8.80 -19.02 23.89
C CYS A 147 -8.81 -17.78 22.98
N SER A 148 -10.00 -17.31 22.60
CA SER A 148 -10.14 -16.10 21.78
C SER A 148 -9.82 -14.82 22.56
N ALA A 149 -9.28 -13.82 21.84
CA ALA A 149 -8.92 -12.50 22.36
C ALA A 149 -8.03 -12.56 23.62
N LEU A 150 -8.36 -11.80 24.66
CA LEU A 150 -7.58 -11.69 25.90
C LEU A 150 -7.94 -12.76 26.95
N ARG A 151 -8.77 -13.76 26.62
CA ARG A 151 -9.14 -14.82 27.58
C ARG A 151 -8.01 -15.81 27.78
N LYS A 152 -7.87 -16.30 29.01
CA LYS A 152 -6.90 -17.31 29.44
C LYS A 152 -7.57 -18.66 29.61
N CYS A 153 -6.83 -19.73 29.33
CA CYS A 153 -7.23 -21.08 29.69
C CYS A 153 -6.99 -21.27 31.18
N CYS A 154 -8.06 -21.39 31.95
CA CYS A 154 -8.01 -21.39 33.41
C CYS A 154 -8.69 -22.63 33.98
N PRO A 155 -8.08 -23.26 35.00
CA PRO A 155 -8.69 -24.38 35.69
C PRO A 155 -9.93 -23.90 36.45
N ASN A 156 -11.00 -24.68 36.40
CA ASN A 156 -12.25 -24.39 37.10
C ASN A 156 -12.65 -25.47 38.13
N GLY A 157 -11.67 -26.28 38.57
CA GLY A 157 -11.81 -27.28 39.62
C GLY A 157 -11.91 -28.72 39.10
N CYS A 158 -12.42 -28.93 37.90
CA CYS A 158 -12.48 -30.27 37.27
C CYS A 158 -12.18 -30.30 35.76
N GLY A 159 -11.97 -29.14 35.13
CA GLY A 159 -11.41 -29.01 33.78
C GLY A 159 -10.83 -27.62 33.54
N HIS A 160 -10.64 -27.24 32.27
CA HIS A 160 -10.19 -25.91 31.88
C HIS A 160 -11.16 -25.18 30.96
N THR A 161 -11.38 -23.91 31.27
CA THR A 161 -12.25 -23.03 30.50
C THR A 161 -11.60 -21.69 30.18
N CYS A 162 -11.97 -21.13 29.03
CA CYS A 162 -11.51 -19.81 28.62
C CYS A 162 -12.17 -18.70 29.46
N GLN A 163 -11.42 -18.11 30.38
CA GLN A 163 -11.89 -17.12 31.34
C GLN A 163 -11.24 -15.75 31.14
N VAL A 164 -11.91 -14.68 31.59
CA VAL A 164 -11.36 -13.32 31.55
C VAL A 164 -10.33 -13.19 32.68
N PRO A 165 -9.06 -12.86 32.36
CA PRO A 165 -8.02 -12.74 33.37
C PRO A 165 -8.25 -11.56 34.32
N ARG A 166 -7.77 -11.71 35.56
CA ARG A 166 -7.72 -10.64 36.56
C ARG A 166 -6.34 -9.99 36.60
N ASN A 167 -6.27 -8.82 37.24
CA ASN A 167 -4.99 -8.13 37.51
C ASN A 167 -4.12 -7.89 36.27
N ILE A 168 -4.73 -7.73 35.08
CA ILE A 168 -4.04 -7.68 33.79
C ILE A 168 -2.91 -6.63 33.80
N TYR A 169 -3.05 -5.53 34.55
CA TYR A 169 -2.06 -4.46 34.60
C TYR A 169 -1.29 -4.35 35.93
N LYS A 170 -1.34 -5.38 36.77
CA LYS A 170 -0.62 -5.38 38.04
C LYS A 170 0.88 -5.40 37.78
N GLY A 171 1.59 -4.40 38.31
CA GLY A 171 3.04 -4.25 38.11
C GLY A 171 3.47 -3.75 36.74
N SER A 172 2.62 -3.78 35.70
CA SER A 172 2.97 -3.28 34.36
C SER A 172 3.14 -1.74 34.34
N PRO A 173 4.01 -1.19 33.47
CA PRO A 173 4.26 0.25 33.40
C PRO A 173 3.08 1.00 32.76
N LEU A 174 2.97 2.30 33.03
CA LEU A 174 1.97 3.15 32.38
C LEU A 174 2.33 3.37 30.91
N LYS A 175 1.32 3.55 30.06
CA LYS A 175 1.54 4.00 28.69
C LYS A 175 2.20 5.39 28.71
N PRO A 176 3.20 5.67 27.85
CA PRO A 176 3.71 7.02 27.67
C PRO A 176 2.56 7.99 27.37
N ARG A 177 2.49 9.12 28.09
CA ARG A 177 1.30 10.02 28.06
C ARG A 177 1.42 11.21 27.12
N LYS A 178 2.62 11.75 26.93
CA LYS A 178 2.81 12.90 26.02
C LYS A 178 2.84 12.42 24.58
N GLU A 179 2.31 13.25 23.68
CA GLU A 179 2.54 13.09 22.23
C GLU A 179 4.05 12.97 21.96
N LEU A 180 4.39 12.09 21.02
CA LEU A 180 5.76 11.90 20.58
C LEU A 180 6.28 13.20 19.98
N VAL A 181 7.51 13.57 20.35
CA VAL A 181 8.20 14.76 19.86
C VAL A 181 9.23 14.34 18.83
N PHE A 182 9.25 15.04 17.71
CA PHE A 182 10.11 14.76 16.56
C PHE A 182 11.12 15.89 16.37
N THR A 183 12.42 15.57 16.37
CA THR A 183 13.49 16.52 16.09
C THR A 183 14.38 15.96 14.99
N GLU A 184 14.25 16.46 13.76
CA GLU A 184 15.10 16.05 12.65
C GLU A 184 16.32 16.98 12.55
N GLN A 185 17.51 16.39 12.50
CA GLN A 185 18.76 17.12 12.30
C GLN A 185 18.99 17.43 10.81
N PRO A 186 19.78 18.44 10.44
CA PRO A 186 20.17 18.69 9.03
C PRO A 186 20.83 17.46 8.36
N SER A 187 21.49 16.62 9.15
CA SER A 187 22.03 15.31 8.76
C SER A 187 20.97 14.25 8.43
N GLY A 188 19.68 14.56 8.60
CA GLY A 188 18.50 13.72 8.34
C GLY A 188 18.23 12.65 9.37
N GLN A 189 19.01 12.65 10.43
CA GLN A 189 18.73 11.81 11.56
C GLN A 189 17.53 12.38 12.32
N LEU A 190 16.49 11.59 12.50
CA LEU A 190 15.32 11.92 13.32
C LEU A 190 15.52 11.40 14.74
N GLU A 191 15.46 12.29 15.72
CA GLU A 191 15.22 11.92 17.11
C GLU A 191 13.70 11.85 17.35
N VAL A 192 13.22 10.70 17.83
CA VAL A 192 11.85 10.51 18.31
C VAL A 192 11.91 10.37 19.83
N ARG A 193 11.22 11.26 20.56
CA ARG A 193 11.27 11.31 22.02
C ARG A 193 9.87 11.24 22.63
N TRP A 194 9.73 10.56 23.76
CA TRP A 194 8.51 10.52 24.56
C TRP A 194 8.82 10.86 26.02
N SER A 195 7.80 10.83 26.89
CA SER A 195 8.00 11.03 28.33
C SER A 195 7.12 10.10 29.15
N SER A 196 7.72 9.43 30.13
CA SER A 196 7.02 8.63 31.14
C SER A 196 7.13 9.32 32.50
N LYS A 197 6.37 10.41 32.69
CA LYS A 197 6.41 11.24 33.91
C LYS A 197 6.07 10.51 35.22
N PHE A 198 5.52 9.30 35.13
CA PHE A 198 5.19 8.46 36.27
C PHE A 198 5.81 7.08 36.05
N ASN A 199 7.04 6.89 36.50
CA ASN A 199 7.66 5.58 36.60
C ASN A 199 7.00 4.81 37.77
N VAL A 200 5.80 4.28 37.53
CA VAL A 200 5.03 3.49 38.52
C VAL A 200 5.52 2.02 38.57
N SER A 201 6.58 1.68 37.84
CA SER A 201 7.19 0.36 37.83
C SER A 201 8.49 0.39 38.63
N VAL A 202 8.60 -0.50 39.62
CA VAL A 202 9.86 -0.78 40.33
C VAL A 202 10.83 -1.54 39.42
N GLU A 203 10.30 -2.25 38.43
CA GLU A 203 11.05 -3.03 37.44
C GLU A 203 11.55 -2.17 36.27
N PRO A 204 12.73 -2.49 35.68
CA PRO A 204 13.23 -1.89 34.45
C PRO A 204 12.21 -1.90 33.32
N VAL A 205 12.03 -0.75 32.67
CA VAL A 205 11.13 -0.60 31.53
C VAL A 205 11.94 -0.61 30.24
N VAL A 206 11.50 -1.44 29.30
CA VAL A 206 11.96 -1.48 27.90
C VAL A 206 10.84 -0.94 27.02
N TYR A 207 11.16 0.01 26.16
CA TYR A 207 10.24 0.60 25.20
C TYR A 207 10.34 -0.11 23.85
N VAL A 208 9.20 -0.57 23.35
CA VAL A 208 9.07 -1.09 21.98
C VAL A 208 8.52 0.03 21.10
N VAL A 209 9.28 0.43 20.09
CA VAL A 209 8.88 1.47 19.14
C VAL A 209 8.54 0.85 17.80
N GLN A 210 7.35 1.17 17.31
CA GLN A 210 6.87 0.74 16.00
C GLN A 210 6.64 1.93 15.08
N ARG A 211 6.85 1.71 13.78
CA ARG A 211 6.52 2.66 12.71
C ARG A 211 5.61 2.02 11.67
N ARG A 212 4.79 2.84 11.04
CA ARG A 212 4.15 2.56 9.75
C ARG A 212 4.27 3.76 8.84
N TRP A 213 4.05 3.58 7.55
CA TRP A 213 4.05 4.70 6.62
C TRP A 213 3.07 4.51 5.47
N ASN A 214 2.69 5.62 4.85
CA ASN A 214 1.95 5.63 3.60
C ASN A 214 2.65 6.50 2.55
N HIS A 215 2.41 6.18 1.28
CA HIS A 215 2.83 7.00 0.15
C HIS A 215 1.78 8.05 -0.17
N GLY A 216 2.20 9.21 -0.66
CA GLY A 216 1.28 10.23 -1.18
C GLY A 216 1.59 11.65 -0.73
N ILE A 217 0.83 12.60 -1.27
CA ILE A 217 0.91 14.02 -0.89
C ILE A 217 0.18 14.33 0.42
N HIS A 218 -0.72 13.43 0.85
CA HIS A 218 -1.47 13.55 2.11
C HIS A 218 -1.24 12.31 2.97
N PRO A 219 -1.28 12.47 4.31
CA PRO A 219 -1.31 11.33 5.22
C PRO A 219 -2.59 10.52 5.03
N SER A 220 -2.49 9.20 5.08
CA SER A 220 -3.60 8.25 4.95
C SER A 220 -3.34 7.05 5.83
N GLU A 221 -4.26 6.75 6.75
CA GLU A 221 -4.15 5.58 7.62
C GLU A 221 -4.61 4.30 6.94
N ASP A 222 -5.57 4.39 6.01
CA ASP A 222 -6.11 3.26 5.26
C ASP A 222 -5.09 2.71 4.25
N ASP A 223 -4.26 3.59 3.68
CA ASP A 223 -3.19 3.23 2.74
C ASP A 223 -1.85 2.96 3.44
N ALA A 224 -1.81 2.96 4.77
CA ALA A 224 -0.59 2.77 5.53
C ALA A 224 -0.15 1.29 5.55
N THR A 225 1.17 1.07 5.56
CA THR A 225 1.74 -0.26 5.79
C THR A 225 1.30 -0.82 7.16
N PRO A 226 1.38 -2.15 7.34
CA PRO A 226 1.35 -2.73 8.68
C PRO A 226 2.41 -2.10 9.59
N TRP A 227 2.17 -2.18 10.90
CA TRP A 227 3.13 -1.72 11.89
C TRP A 227 4.39 -2.58 11.88
N GLN A 228 5.56 -1.94 11.88
CA GLN A 228 6.86 -2.58 11.88
C GLN A 228 7.64 -2.16 13.13
N ASP A 229 8.28 -3.13 13.78
CA ASP A 229 9.19 -2.86 14.89
C ASP A 229 10.45 -2.15 14.40
N VAL A 230 10.83 -1.08 15.10
CA VAL A 230 11.97 -0.23 14.73
C VAL A 230 13.08 -0.32 15.75
N ALA A 231 12.72 -0.37 17.04
CA ALA A 231 13.71 -0.40 18.12
C ALA A 231 13.11 -0.96 19.41
N GLN A 232 14.00 -1.56 20.21
CA GLN A 232 13.78 -1.83 21.64
C GLN A 232 14.85 -1.08 22.44
N VAL A 233 14.45 -0.13 23.28
CA VAL A 233 15.36 0.76 24.01
C VAL A 233 14.95 0.90 25.48
N ALA A 234 15.90 1.22 26.36
CA ALA A 234 15.59 1.55 27.75
C ALA A 234 15.39 3.06 27.97
N GLU A 235 15.91 3.88 27.05
CA GLU A 235 15.78 5.32 27.06
C GLU A 235 14.43 5.79 26.52
N GLU A 236 14.02 7.01 26.88
CA GLU A 236 12.77 7.62 26.38
C GLU A 236 12.92 8.27 24.99
N ARG A 237 13.89 7.79 24.19
CA ARG A 237 14.18 8.32 22.85
C ARG A 237 14.83 7.29 21.94
N ILE A 238 14.67 7.49 20.63
CA ILE A 238 15.42 6.78 19.58
C ILE A 238 15.94 7.74 18.52
N HIS A 239 16.99 7.33 17.82
CA HIS A 239 17.51 8.02 16.65
C HIS A 239 17.37 7.15 15.41
N LEU A 240 16.79 7.69 14.35
CA LEU A 240 16.54 7.00 13.08
C LEU A 240 17.25 7.73 11.94
N ALA A 241 17.97 6.98 11.12
CA ALA A 241 18.72 7.51 9.96
C ALA A 241 18.16 7.03 8.62
N ASP A 242 17.25 6.06 8.62
CA ASP A 242 16.75 5.33 7.44
C ASP A 242 15.40 5.88 6.92
N LEU A 243 15.07 7.12 7.26
CA LEU A 243 13.81 7.74 6.87
C LEU A 243 13.87 8.25 5.43
N ARG A 244 12.77 8.03 4.71
CA ARG A 244 12.60 8.43 3.32
C ARG A 244 11.74 9.70 3.23
N PRO A 245 12.19 10.76 2.55
CA PRO A 245 11.55 12.08 2.55
C PRO A 245 10.16 12.17 1.88
N THR A 246 9.73 11.12 1.19
CA THR A 246 8.48 11.07 0.41
C THR A 246 7.37 10.26 1.10
N ARG A 247 7.65 9.75 2.29
CA ARG A 247 6.73 8.93 3.06
C ARG A 247 6.17 9.73 4.24
N TRP A 248 4.90 9.50 4.53
CA TRP A 248 4.28 9.97 5.76
C TRP A 248 4.42 8.86 6.80
N TYR A 249 5.11 9.15 7.91
CA TYR A 249 5.36 8.19 8.97
C TYR A 249 4.42 8.41 10.15
N GLN A 250 4.02 7.32 10.80
CA GLN A 250 3.43 7.36 12.13
C GLN A 250 4.20 6.41 13.04
N PHE A 251 4.29 6.78 14.31
CA PHE A 251 4.99 6.04 15.33
C PHE A 251 4.06 5.73 16.50
N ARG A 252 4.30 4.60 17.17
CA ARG A 252 3.66 4.28 18.45
C ARG A 252 4.67 3.58 19.36
N VAL A 253 4.49 3.76 20.66
CA VAL A 253 5.43 3.22 21.66
C VAL A 253 4.66 2.42 22.71
N ALA A 254 5.18 1.26 23.09
CA ALA A 254 4.72 0.53 24.26
C ALA A 254 5.79 0.53 25.34
N ALA A 255 5.41 0.80 26.57
CA ALA A 255 6.26 0.56 27.74
C ALA A 255 6.05 -0.89 28.20
N VAL A 256 7.13 -1.63 28.39
CA VAL A 256 7.10 -3.07 28.71
C VAL A 256 8.02 -3.35 29.88
N ASN A 257 7.57 -4.15 30.86
CA ASN A 257 8.45 -4.73 31.87
C ASN A 257 8.21 -6.24 32.01
N VAL A 258 8.87 -6.91 32.96
CA VAL A 258 8.69 -8.35 33.23
C VAL A 258 7.21 -8.76 33.44
N HIS A 259 6.41 -7.89 34.07
CA HIS A 259 4.98 -8.11 34.32
C HIS A 259 4.08 -7.89 33.10
N GLY A 260 4.60 -7.26 32.03
CA GLY A 260 3.90 -7.06 30.77
C GLY A 260 3.77 -5.60 30.37
N THR A 261 2.71 -5.30 29.62
CA THR A 261 2.47 -3.96 29.08
C THR A 261 1.00 -3.55 29.20
N ARG A 262 0.73 -2.23 29.22
CA ARG A 262 -0.62 -1.71 29.02
C ARG A 262 -0.99 -1.58 27.54
N GLY A 263 -0.05 -1.88 26.63
CA GLY A 263 -0.18 -1.77 25.18
C GLY A 263 0.41 -0.48 24.62
N PHE A 264 0.40 -0.36 23.29
CA PHE A 264 0.93 0.81 22.59
C PHE A 264 0.13 2.09 22.87
N THR A 265 0.81 3.23 22.72
CA THR A 265 0.17 4.56 22.61
C THR A 265 -0.76 4.62 21.39
N ALA A 266 -1.64 5.62 21.37
CA ALA A 266 -2.28 6.00 20.11
C ALA A 266 -1.21 6.34 19.04
N PRO A 267 -1.51 6.12 17.75
CA PRO A 267 -0.63 6.54 16.67
C PRO A 267 -0.26 8.02 16.79
N SER A 268 1.01 8.34 16.58
CA SER A 268 1.47 9.73 16.58
C SER A 268 0.81 10.55 15.47
N LYS A 269 0.94 11.87 15.58
CA LYS A 269 0.77 12.75 14.41
C LYS A 269 1.70 12.30 13.29
N HIS A 270 1.24 12.50 12.05
CA HIS A 270 2.02 12.15 10.87
C HIS A 270 3.28 13.00 10.80
N PHE A 271 4.42 12.33 10.69
CA PHE A 271 5.72 12.95 10.50
C PHE A 271 6.14 12.80 9.04
N ARG A 272 6.69 13.87 8.47
CA ARG A 272 7.33 13.85 7.17
C ARG A 272 8.66 14.57 7.30
N SER A 273 9.71 13.94 6.78
CA SER A 273 11.05 14.54 6.80
C SER A 273 11.06 15.84 5.99
N PHE A 274 11.83 16.83 6.47
CA PHE A 274 12.03 18.09 5.75
C PHE A 274 13.04 17.97 4.60
N ARG A 275 13.71 16.81 4.45
CA ARG A 275 14.69 16.60 3.41
C ARG A 275 14.03 16.51 2.04
N ASP A 276 14.76 16.96 1.03
CA ASP A 276 14.40 16.70 -0.35
C ASP A 276 14.78 15.26 -0.74
N PRO A 277 14.01 14.61 -1.64
CA PRO A 277 14.34 13.29 -2.13
C PRO A 277 15.64 13.27 -2.92
N SER A 278 16.38 12.18 -2.73
CA SER A 278 17.59 11.90 -3.48
C SER A 278 17.29 11.46 -4.92
N PRO A 279 18.22 11.67 -5.86
CA PRO A 279 18.11 11.11 -7.20
C PRO A 279 18.02 9.57 -7.17
N PRO A 280 17.30 8.96 -8.12
CA PRO A 280 17.14 7.51 -8.16
C PRO A 280 18.49 6.81 -8.27
N PRO A 281 18.63 5.60 -7.71
CA PRO A 281 19.89 4.87 -7.73
C PRO A 281 20.28 4.49 -9.15
N ARG A 282 21.59 4.26 -9.36
CA ARG A 282 22.11 3.80 -10.65
C ARG A 282 21.50 2.42 -10.99
N PRO A 283 20.89 2.23 -12.18
CA PRO A 283 20.49 0.91 -12.63
C PRO A 283 21.67 -0.07 -12.65
N CYS A 284 21.43 -1.32 -12.26
CA CYS A 284 22.45 -2.38 -12.21
C CYS A 284 21.99 -3.62 -13.01
N GLY A 285 22.88 -4.61 -13.15
CA GLY A 285 22.57 -5.87 -13.84
C GLY A 285 22.27 -5.73 -15.33
N LEU A 286 22.70 -4.64 -15.96
CA LEU A 286 22.41 -4.31 -17.36
C LEU A 286 22.95 -5.40 -18.30
N ARG A 287 22.05 -6.09 -19.01
CA ARG A 287 22.41 -7.22 -19.88
C ARG A 287 21.53 -7.29 -21.12
N VAL A 288 22.08 -7.87 -22.19
CA VAL A 288 21.32 -8.21 -23.40
C VAL A 288 20.87 -9.66 -23.29
N THR A 289 19.56 -9.92 -23.34
CA THR A 289 19.00 -11.26 -23.12
C THR A 289 18.56 -11.95 -24.40
N ASN A 290 18.20 -11.20 -25.44
CA ASN A 290 17.85 -11.78 -26.72
C ASN A 290 18.26 -10.85 -27.86
N VAL A 291 18.67 -11.43 -28.99
CA VAL A 291 18.95 -10.70 -30.24
C VAL A 291 18.08 -11.30 -31.34
N THR A 292 17.14 -10.53 -31.84
CA THR A 292 16.13 -10.97 -32.81
C THR A 292 16.47 -10.40 -34.19
N ALA A 293 16.44 -11.22 -35.23
CA ALA A 293 16.53 -10.72 -36.60
C ALA A 293 15.19 -10.12 -37.03
N GLY A 294 15.18 -8.83 -37.40
CA GLY A 294 14.02 -8.18 -38.00
C GLY A 294 13.90 -8.51 -39.49
N MET A 295 12.70 -8.38 -40.04
CA MET A 295 12.41 -8.66 -41.45
C MET A 295 13.19 -7.75 -42.42
N ASP A 296 13.66 -6.60 -41.94
CA ASP A 296 14.37 -5.58 -42.72
C ASP A 296 15.89 -5.80 -42.80
N GLY A 297 16.40 -6.97 -42.36
CA GLY A 297 17.84 -7.26 -42.26
C GLY A 297 18.56 -6.54 -41.11
N LEU A 298 17.84 -5.75 -40.32
CA LEU A 298 18.31 -5.11 -39.10
C LEU A 298 18.03 -6.00 -37.88
N LEU A 299 18.95 -6.03 -36.92
CA LEU A 299 18.79 -6.76 -35.67
C LEU A 299 18.07 -5.90 -34.61
N GLY A 300 17.30 -6.56 -33.77
CA GLY A 300 16.79 -6.06 -32.51
C GLY A 300 17.51 -6.73 -31.34
N ALA A 301 17.63 -6.05 -30.19
CA ALA A 301 18.20 -6.63 -28.99
C ALA A 301 17.38 -6.25 -27.75
N ARG A 302 17.02 -7.23 -26.94
CA ARG A 302 16.31 -7.01 -25.67
C ARG A 302 17.32 -6.73 -24.56
N LEU A 303 17.15 -5.59 -23.90
CA LEU A 303 17.98 -5.12 -22.81
C LEU A 303 17.20 -5.19 -21.50
N ASP A 304 17.79 -5.81 -20.48
CA ASP A 304 17.18 -5.98 -19.15
C ASP A 304 18.07 -5.37 -18.05
N TRP A 305 17.47 -4.85 -16.98
CA TRP A 305 18.16 -4.24 -15.83
C TRP A 305 17.36 -4.37 -14.54
N THR A 306 18.03 -4.06 -13.42
CA THR A 306 17.42 -3.96 -12.08
C THR A 306 17.81 -2.65 -11.39
N LEU A 307 17.11 -2.29 -10.32
CA LEU A 307 17.48 -1.19 -9.42
C LEU A 307 18.01 -1.80 -8.11
N PRO A 308 19.17 -1.35 -7.59
CA PRO A 308 19.80 -1.97 -6.42
C PRO A 308 19.06 -1.64 -5.13
N GLU A 309 18.41 -0.48 -5.06
CA GLU A 309 17.66 0.00 -3.90
C GLU A 309 16.34 0.64 -4.36
N GLU A 310 15.37 0.67 -3.45
CA GLU A 310 14.10 1.37 -3.70
C GLU A 310 14.34 2.89 -3.73
N PRO A 311 13.91 3.59 -4.80
CA PRO A 311 14.11 5.04 -4.91
C PRO A 311 13.16 5.81 -3.99
N ASP A 312 13.60 6.97 -3.49
CA ASP A 312 12.75 7.86 -2.67
C ASP A 312 11.48 8.26 -3.42
N VAL A 313 11.60 8.50 -4.73
CA VAL A 313 10.48 8.79 -5.62
C VAL A 313 10.41 7.69 -6.66
N PRO A 314 9.23 7.10 -6.95
CA PRO A 314 9.08 6.11 -8.01
C PRO A 314 9.65 6.60 -9.35
N VAL A 315 10.40 5.73 -10.04
CA VAL A 315 10.94 6.05 -11.36
C VAL A 315 9.79 6.35 -12.30
N HIS A 316 9.84 7.51 -12.94
CA HIS A 316 8.85 7.88 -13.96
C HIS A 316 9.18 7.22 -15.29
N HIS A 317 10.45 7.26 -15.69
CA HIS A 317 10.92 6.64 -16.93
C HIS A 317 12.42 6.37 -16.91
N PHE A 318 12.85 5.42 -17.72
CA PHE A 318 14.25 5.22 -18.06
C PHE A 318 14.57 5.78 -19.44
N LYS A 319 15.74 6.41 -19.56
CA LYS A 319 16.32 6.84 -20.81
C LYS A 319 17.39 5.86 -21.25
N VAL A 320 17.18 5.26 -22.41
CA VAL A 320 18.13 4.35 -23.02
C VAL A 320 18.71 5.03 -24.24
N SER A 321 20.03 5.07 -24.37
CA SER A 321 20.69 5.57 -25.56
C SER A 321 21.78 4.62 -26.03
N TRP A 322 21.83 4.35 -27.33
CA TRP A 322 22.80 3.42 -27.88
C TRP A 322 23.45 3.98 -29.14
N SER A 323 24.69 3.59 -29.37
CA SER A 323 25.46 3.96 -30.55
C SER A 323 26.46 2.87 -30.89
N ARG A 324 26.71 2.68 -32.19
CA ARG A 324 27.79 1.81 -32.66
C ARG A 324 29.13 2.38 -32.19
N THR A 325 29.94 1.52 -31.56
CA THR A 325 31.30 1.84 -31.15
C THR A 325 32.21 1.71 -32.38
N ILE A 326 32.97 2.77 -32.69
CA ILE A 326 33.96 2.76 -33.77
C ILE A 326 35.35 2.65 -33.11
N PRO A 327 36.14 1.60 -33.39
CA PRO A 327 37.49 1.47 -32.85
C PRO A 327 38.34 2.70 -33.19
N GLY A 328 39.08 3.23 -32.21
CA GLY A 328 40.01 4.36 -32.40
C GLY A 328 39.38 5.77 -32.48
N LYS A 329 38.05 5.92 -32.35
CA LYS A 329 37.37 7.23 -32.27
C LYS A 329 36.75 7.48 -30.91
N ALA A 330 36.73 8.75 -30.49
CA ALA A 330 36.10 9.18 -29.24
C ALA A 330 34.60 8.79 -29.18
N PRO A 331 34.03 8.58 -27.97
CA PRO A 331 32.62 8.22 -27.81
C PRO A 331 31.70 9.19 -28.56
N MET A 332 30.76 8.66 -29.34
CA MET A 332 29.87 9.49 -30.16
C MET A 332 29.13 10.55 -29.32
N PRO A 333 29.02 11.81 -29.81
CA PRO A 333 28.30 12.86 -29.11
C PRO A 333 26.87 12.45 -28.82
N SER A 334 26.35 12.83 -27.65
CA SER A 334 25.00 12.44 -27.20
C SER A 334 23.90 12.72 -28.23
N LYS A 335 24.03 13.78 -29.05
CA LYS A 335 23.07 14.17 -30.09
C LYS A 335 22.97 13.19 -31.26
N LYS A 336 23.99 12.36 -31.51
CA LYS A 336 24.02 11.37 -32.61
C LYS A 336 23.69 9.94 -32.15
N LYS A 337 23.47 9.72 -30.85
CA LYS A 337 23.07 8.41 -30.31
C LYS A 337 21.57 8.18 -30.56
N ARG A 338 21.19 6.95 -30.92
CA ARG A 338 19.79 6.53 -30.91
C ARG A 338 19.28 6.53 -29.47
N ARG A 339 18.01 6.86 -29.26
CA ARG A 339 17.41 7.01 -27.93
C ARG A 339 16.02 6.41 -27.90
N LYS A 340 15.68 5.76 -26.78
CA LYS A 340 14.33 5.27 -26.47
C LYS A 340 14.03 5.59 -25.01
N THR A 341 12.79 5.96 -24.73
CA THR A 341 12.32 6.19 -23.37
C THR A 341 11.33 5.09 -23.02
N THR A 342 11.49 4.48 -21.86
CA THR A 342 10.60 3.42 -21.37
C THR A 342 9.99 3.81 -20.03
N SER A 343 8.78 3.34 -19.74
CA SER A 343 8.09 3.61 -18.47
C SER A 343 8.91 3.11 -17.29
N GLY A 344 8.84 3.81 -16.15
CA GLY A 344 9.55 3.39 -14.94
C GLY A 344 9.05 2.10 -14.31
N ALA A 345 7.84 1.63 -14.70
CA ALA A 345 7.34 0.32 -14.31
C ALA A 345 7.98 -0.84 -15.09
N LYS A 346 8.71 -0.56 -16.18
CA LYS A 346 9.36 -1.58 -17.01
C LYS A 346 10.85 -1.69 -16.63
N SER A 347 11.32 -2.93 -16.52
CA SER A 347 12.74 -3.29 -16.32
C SER A 347 13.43 -3.83 -17.59
N SER A 348 12.75 -3.72 -18.73
CA SER A 348 13.24 -4.19 -20.03
C SER A 348 12.88 -3.25 -21.18
N VAL A 349 13.70 -3.23 -22.23
CA VAL A 349 13.42 -2.51 -23.49
C VAL A 349 14.05 -3.21 -24.69
N ASP A 350 13.34 -3.21 -25.81
CA ASP A 350 13.88 -3.66 -27.09
C ASP A 350 14.57 -2.51 -27.84
N LEU A 351 15.82 -2.74 -28.22
CA LEU A 351 16.63 -1.88 -29.08
C LEU A 351 16.40 -2.31 -30.52
N GLU A 352 16.18 -1.35 -31.41
CA GLU A 352 15.85 -1.63 -32.81
C GLU A 352 16.85 -0.96 -33.77
N GLY A 353 16.95 -1.54 -34.96
CA GLY A 353 17.80 -1.07 -36.05
C GLY A 353 19.29 -1.16 -35.73
N LEU A 354 19.70 -2.28 -35.13
CA LEU A 354 21.09 -2.63 -34.92
C LEU A 354 21.64 -3.32 -36.18
N VAL A 355 22.88 -3.03 -36.51
CA VAL A 355 23.60 -3.66 -37.63
C VAL A 355 24.29 -4.92 -37.10
N ALA A 356 24.29 -6.00 -37.87
CA ALA A 356 25.01 -7.23 -37.54
C ALA A 356 26.53 -6.99 -37.42
N ASN A 357 27.23 -7.87 -36.71
CA ASN A 357 28.70 -7.86 -36.54
C ASN A 357 29.25 -6.49 -36.12
N SER A 358 28.55 -5.82 -35.22
CA SER A 358 28.86 -4.46 -34.80
C SER A 358 28.85 -4.37 -33.28
N THR A 359 29.81 -3.65 -32.72
CA THR A 359 29.83 -3.36 -31.28
C THR A 359 28.98 -2.14 -30.99
N TYR A 360 28.15 -2.21 -29.96
CA TYR A 360 27.31 -1.12 -29.49
C TYR A 360 27.64 -0.76 -28.04
N THR A 361 27.63 0.53 -27.74
CA THR A 361 27.61 1.04 -26.37
C THR A 361 26.19 1.51 -26.05
N VAL A 362 25.62 0.99 -24.97
CA VAL A 362 24.33 1.39 -24.41
C VAL A 362 24.56 2.15 -23.12
N GLU A 363 23.85 3.25 -22.94
CA GLU A 363 23.75 4.00 -21.69
C GLU A 363 22.30 4.03 -21.22
N LEU A 364 22.09 3.68 -19.95
CA LEU A 364 20.80 3.67 -19.28
C LEU A 364 20.80 4.67 -18.11
N GLN A 365 19.75 5.47 -18.00
CA GLN A 365 19.58 6.46 -16.93
C GLN A 365 18.14 6.48 -16.40
N ALA A 366 17.96 6.32 -15.09
CA ALA A 366 16.65 6.45 -14.44
C ALA A 366 16.30 7.94 -14.20
N VAL A 367 15.03 8.28 -14.32
CA VAL A 367 14.52 9.64 -14.12
C VAL A 367 13.28 9.61 -13.22
N THR A 368 13.29 10.45 -12.18
CA THR A 368 12.15 10.70 -11.30
C THR A 368 11.78 12.19 -11.33
N TYR A 369 10.58 12.51 -10.86
CA TYR A 369 10.09 13.88 -10.74
C TYR A 369 9.63 14.14 -9.31
N TRP A 370 10.22 15.16 -8.68
CA TRP A 370 9.80 15.66 -7.38
C TRP A 370 9.32 17.11 -7.54
N GLY A 371 8.00 17.31 -7.56
CA GLY A 371 7.43 18.59 -7.98
C GLY A 371 7.89 18.95 -9.40
N GLN A 372 8.63 20.06 -9.55
CA GLN A 372 9.25 20.49 -10.81
C GLN A 372 10.70 20.01 -10.98
N VAL A 373 11.31 19.48 -9.93
CA VAL A 373 12.71 19.06 -9.95
C VAL A 373 12.81 17.69 -10.59
N ARG A 374 13.53 17.66 -11.72
CA ARG A 374 13.86 16.42 -12.42
C ARG A 374 15.16 15.84 -11.87
N LEU A 375 15.05 14.77 -11.12
CA LEU A 375 16.20 14.04 -10.60
C LEU A 375 16.60 12.93 -11.57
N LYS A 376 17.90 12.71 -11.75
CA LYS A 376 18.46 11.72 -12.69
C LYS A 376 19.49 10.87 -11.99
N SER A 377 19.45 9.57 -12.20
CA SER A 377 20.48 8.66 -11.71
C SER A 377 21.83 8.90 -12.41
N PRO A 378 22.94 8.41 -11.85
CA PRO A 378 24.13 8.11 -12.63
C PRO A 378 23.78 7.19 -13.81
N ARG A 379 24.55 7.28 -14.91
CA ARG A 379 24.34 6.41 -16.08
C ARG A 379 24.98 5.05 -15.84
N ALA A 380 24.25 3.98 -16.15
CA ALA A 380 24.81 2.65 -16.33
C ALA A 380 25.20 2.48 -17.80
N SER A 381 26.32 1.82 -18.09
CA SER A 381 26.78 1.59 -19.45
C SER A 381 27.12 0.13 -19.70
N LEU A 382 26.71 -0.40 -20.85
CA LEU A 382 27.03 -1.75 -21.31
C LEU A 382 27.58 -1.68 -22.74
N GLN A 383 28.67 -2.40 -23.00
CA GLN A 383 29.11 -2.66 -24.36
C GLN A 383 28.78 -4.10 -24.74
N PHE A 384 28.16 -4.30 -25.90
CA PHE A 384 27.83 -5.63 -26.39
C PHE A 384 28.05 -5.72 -27.91
N SER A 385 28.30 -6.93 -28.41
CA SER A 385 28.45 -7.20 -29.84
C SER A 385 27.18 -7.84 -30.40
N THR A 386 26.79 -7.46 -31.61
CA THR A 386 25.73 -8.13 -32.38
C THR A 386 26.27 -9.26 -33.26
N ALA A 387 27.55 -9.64 -33.10
CA ALA A 387 28.08 -10.85 -33.70
C ALA A 387 27.44 -12.06 -33.03
N GLN A 388 26.93 -12.99 -33.83
CA GLN A 388 26.46 -14.27 -33.35
C GLN A 388 27.68 -15.09 -32.96
N ASP A 389 28.19 -14.90 -31.75
CA ASP A 389 29.20 -15.80 -31.20
C ASP A 389 29.00 -16.04 -29.71
N ASN A 390 29.13 -17.32 -29.37
CA ASN A 390 28.70 -17.97 -28.16
C ASN A 390 29.81 -17.87 -27.10
N SER A 391 30.08 -16.68 -26.52
CA SER A 391 30.94 -16.62 -25.32
C SER A 391 30.89 -15.30 -24.52
N ARG A 392 30.53 -15.47 -23.23
CA ARG A 392 30.83 -14.67 -22.02
C ARG A 392 31.31 -13.23 -22.17
N SER A 393 30.44 -12.29 -21.77
CA SER A 393 30.74 -10.88 -21.50
C SER A 393 31.83 -10.71 -20.43
N LYS A 394 32.93 -10.01 -20.76
CA LYS A 394 33.91 -9.48 -19.80
C LYS A 394 33.64 -7.99 -19.55
N GLU A 395 33.49 -7.60 -18.28
CA GLU A 395 33.45 -6.20 -17.84
C GLU A 395 34.88 -5.63 -17.73
N PHE A 396 35.06 -4.38 -18.18
CA PHE A 396 36.18 -3.53 -17.76
C PHE A 396 35.71 -2.07 -17.54
N PRO A 397 36.31 -1.34 -16.58
CA PRO A 397 35.83 -0.03 -16.13
C PRO A 397 36.56 1.14 -16.84
N VAL A 398 35.85 2.20 -17.25
CA VAL A 398 36.51 3.48 -17.61
C VAL A 398 35.67 4.73 -17.26
N PHE A 399 36.33 5.59 -16.47
CA PHE A 399 36.35 7.06 -16.31
C PHE A 399 35.24 7.99 -16.84
N SER A 400 34.95 8.99 -15.99
CA SER A 400 34.03 10.11 -16.20
C SER A 400 34.72 11.32 -16.83
N PRO A 401 34.06 12.11 -17.71
CA PRO A 401 34.47 13.48 -17.99
C PRO A 401 33.56 14.53 -17.32
N ALA A 402 34.21 15.60 -16.89
CA ALA A 402 33.72 16.71 -16.08
C ALA A 402 32.59 17.53 -16.72
N SER A 403 31.87 18.21 -15.83
CA SER A 403 30.71 19.08 -16.06
C SER A 403 31.02 20.33 -16.91
N ALA A 404 30.34 20.47 -18.04
CA ALA A 404 30.16 21.77 -18.69
C ALA A 404 28.80 22.36 -18.27
N LYS A 405 28.84 23.45 -17.49
CA LYS A 405 27.67 24.28 -17.15
C LYS A 405 27.13 24.97 -18.41
N ARG A 406 25.81 24.98 -18.60
CA ARG A 406 25.11 25.87 -19.53
C ARG A 406 24.21 26.83 -18.73
N PRO A 407 23.96 28.06 -19.23
CA PRO A 407 23.39 29.14 -18.45
C PRO A 407 21.92 28.89 -18.13
N VAL A 408 21.55 29.25 -16.90
CA VAL A 408 20.18 29.18 -16.35
C VAL A 408 19.42 30.40 -16.85
N SER A 409 18.28 30.21 -17.51
CA SER A 409 17.31 31.27 -17.80
C SER A 409 16.75 31.82 -16.49
N SER A 410 16.67 33.14 -16.34
CA SER A 410 16.27 33.84 -15.11
C SER A 410 14.75 33.93 -14.87
N VAL A 411 13.95 33.43 -15.82
CA VAL A 411 12.48 33.29 -15.71
C VAL A 411 12.16 31.82 -15.46
N GLU A 412 11.47 31.55 -14.35
CA GLU A 412 11.05 30.23 -13.92
C GLU A 412 9.54 30.08 -14.09
N VAL A 413 9.10 28.99 -14.72
CA VAL A 413 7.69 28.73 -15.01
C VAL A 413 7.22 27.55 -14.16
N GLY A 414 6.17 27.74 -13.37
CA GLY A 414 5.53 26.69 -12.58
C GLY A 414 4.72 25.71 -13.43
N THR A 415 4.27 24.61 -12.83
CA THR A 415 3.46 23.61 -13.54
C THR A 415 2.03 24.10 -13.78
N PRO A 416 1.48 23.90 -14.99
CA PRO A 416 0.08 24.21 -15.27
C PRO A 416 -0.87 23.48 -14.34
N PHE A 417 -1.81 24.22 -13.77
CA PHE A 417 -2.84 23.71 -12.86
C PHE A 417 -4.22 24.16 -13.34
N TYR A 418 -5.24 23.34 -13.08
CA TYR A 418 -6.60 23.64 -13.46
C TYR A 418 -7.37 24.11 -12.22
N GLN A 419 -7.78 25.38 -12.23
CA GLN A 419 -8.48 26.03 -11.11
C GLN A 419 -9.49 27.03 -11.68
N ASP A 420 -10.66 27.12 -11.05
CA ASP A 420 -11.77 27.99 -11.47
C ASP A 420 -12.20 27.77 -12.93
N SER A 421 -12.28 26.50 -13.33
CA SER A 421 -12.66 26.05 -14.68
C SER A 421 -11.72 26.53 -15.82
N GLN A 422 -10.52 26.99 -15.48
CA GLN A 422 -9.52 27.44 -16.45
C GLN A 422 -8.15 26.82 -16.16
N LEU A 423 -7.38 26.57 -17.22
CA LEU A 423 -6.00 26.15 -17.08
C LEU A 423 -5.12 27.38 -16.85
N GLN A 424 -4.32 27.36 -15.79
CA GLN A 424 -3.49 28.47 -15.37
C GLN A 424 -2.04 28.02 -15.13
N VAL A 425 -1.09 28.94 -15.27
CA VAL A 425 0.33 28.71 -14.96
C VAL A 425 0.87 29.91 -14.19
N ARG A 426 1.64 29.66 -13.13
CA ARG A 426 2.33 30.72 -12.39
C ARG A 426 3.76 30.89 -12.91
N VAL A 427 4.16 32.11 -13.25
CA VAL A 427 5.49 32.46 -13.76
C VAL A 427 6.19 33.37 -12.75
N TYR A 428 7.50 33.19 -12.55
CA TYR A 428 8.33 33.92 -11.59
C TYR A 428 9.61 34.44 -12.28
N TRP A 429 10.14 35.57 -11.83
CA TRP A 429 11.43 36.12 -12.29
C TRP A 429 12.20 36.79 -11.15
N LYS A 430 13.51 36.98 -11.33
CA LYS A 430 14.36 37.64 -10.33
C LYS A 430 14.18 39.16 -10.39
N LYS A 431 13.88 39.79 -9.24
CA LYS A 431 13.79 41.25 -9.10
C LYS A 431 15.20 41.84 -9.25
N ARG A 432 15.47 42.56 -10.35
CA ARG A 432 16.72 43.32 -10.55
C ARG A 432 16.41 44.80 -10.58
N GLY A 433 17.02 45.56 -9.65
CA GLY A 433 16.84 47.00 -9.54
C GLY A 433 16.16 47.44 -8.23
N ASP A 434 16.05 48.75 -8.04
CA ASP A 434 15.59 49.37 -6.80
C ASP A 434 14.16 48.92 -6.43
N PRO A 435 13.86 48.62 -5.15
CA PRO A 435 12.62 47.97 -4.75
C PRO A 435 11.35 48.80 -5.00
N ALA A 436 11.48 50.13 -5.18
CA ALA A 436 10.38 51.09 -5.08
C ALA A 436 9.67 51.46 -6.40
N GLU A 437 10.21 51.14 -7.59
CA GLU A 437 9.62 51.61 -8.87
C GLU A 437 9.52 50.59 -10.01
N SER A 438 9.82 49.30 -9.78
CA SER A 438 9.86 48.31 -10.87
C SER A 438 8.46 47.76 -11.25
N ARG A 439 7.84 48.28 -12.32
CA ARG A 439 6.67 47.66 -12.97
C ARG A 439 7.09 46.71 -14.10
N TYR A 440 6.49 45.53 -14.15
CA TYR A 440 6.77 44.48 -15.14
C TYR A 440 5.59 44.30 -16.10
N HIS A 441 5.86 44.27 -17.40
CA HIS A 441 4.89 43.93 -18.45
C HIS A 441 5.14 42.49 -18.91
N VAL A 442 4.14 41.62 -18.80
CA VAL A 442 4.23 40.21 -19.15
C VAL A 442 3.32 39.93 -20.34
N GLN A 443 3.86 39.27 -21.38
CA GLN A 443 3.11 38.86 -22.56
C GLN A 443 3.25 37.36 -22.78
N TRP A 444 2.16 36.65 -23.09
CA TRP A 444 2.20 35.22 -23.43
C TRP A 444 1.41 34.90 -24.69
N THR A 445 1.97 34.00 -25.50
CA THR A 445 1.40 33.60 -26.80
C THR A 445 1.52 32.09 -27.02
N PRO A 446 0.51 31.41 -27.59
CA PRO A 446 0.66 30.03 -28.03
C PRO A 446 1.55 29.98 -29.29
N ASP A 447 2.68 29.28 -29.20
CA ASP A 447 3.63 29.03 -30.32
C ASP A 447 3.12 27.89 -31.22
N ASN A 448 2.66 26.79 -30.62
CA ASN A 448 2.14 25.63 -31.36
C ASN A 448 1.14 24.84 -30.50
N CYS A 449 -0.04 24.57 -31.03
CA CYS A 449 -1.10 23.80 -30.38
C CYS A 449 -1.36 22.51 -31.17
N SER A 450 -1.65 21.43 -30.46
CA SER A 450 -2.02 20.15 -31.09
C SER A 450 -3.42 20.16 -31.70
N HIS A 451 -4.28 21.09 -31.29
CA HIS A 451 -5.55 21.42 -31.95
C HIS A 451 -5.35 22.72 -32.75
N ASN A 452 -6.05 22.87 -33.89
CA ASN A 452 -6.02 24.07 -34.76
C ASN A 452 -6.67 25.32 -34.12
N GLY A 453 -6.44 25.57 -32.84
CA GLY A 453 -6.87 26.75 -32.11
C GLY A 453 -5.71 27.74 -31.99
N THR A 454 -5.81 28.88 -32.65
CA THR A 454 -4.91 30.02 -32.46
C THR A 454 -5.56 31.02 -31.52
N LYS A 455 -4.93 31.29 -30.37
CA LYS A 455 -5.33 32.35 -29.43
C LYS A 455 -4.43 33.57 -29.62
N LEU A 456 -5.00 34.76 -29.60
CA LEU A 456 -4.25 36.03 -29.68
C LEU A 456 -3.29 36.22 -28.49
N PRO A 457 -2.23 37.02 -28.65
CA PRO A 457 -1.32 37.37 -27.56
C PRO A 457 -2.03 38.06 -26.40
N GLU A 458 -1.91 37.50 -25.20
CA GLU A 458 -2.43 38.11 -23.98
C GLU A 458 -1.32 38.83 -23.23
N LYS A 459 -1.68 39.92 -22.55
CA LYS A 459 -0.76 40.83 -21.88
C LYS A 459 -1.29 41.18 -20.50
N SER A 460 -0.39 41.30 -19.53
CA SER A 460 -0.71 41.77 -18.19
C SER A 460 0.44 42.56 -17.59
N VAL A 461 0.15 43.38 -16.58
CA VAL A 461 1.14 44.20 -15.88
C VAL A 461 1.08 43.87 -14.40
N THR A 462 2.24 43.67 -13.78
CA THR A 462 2.35 43.39 -12.35
C THR A 462 3.50 44.17 -11.72
N GLN A 463 3.39 44.45 -10.43
CA GLN A 463 4.46 44.99 -9.59
C GLN A 463 5.19 43.89 -8.81
N GLU A 464 4.60 42.69 -8.76
CA GLU A 464 5.15 41.51 -8.10
C GLU A 464 6.22 40.83 -8.98
N ASN A 465 7.06 39.99 -8.36
CA ASN A 465 8.04 39.17 -9.09
C ASN A 465 7.45 37.86 -9.65
N PHE A 466 6.12 37.76 -9.70
CA PHE A 466 5.38 36.64 -10.25
C PHE A 466 4.03 37.08 -10.85
N ILE A 467 3.44 36.22 -11.70
CA ILE A 467 2.07 36.38 -12.19
C ILE A 467 1.42 35.02 -12.48
N ASN A 468 0.11 34.92 -12.28
CA ASN A 468 -0.70 33.80 -12.76
C ASN A 468 -1.23 34.13 -14.17
N LEU A 469 -0.95 33.26 -15.13
CA LEU A 469 -1.45 33.36 -16.50
C LEU A 469 -2.73 32.52 -16.61
N PRO A 470 -3.92 33.14 -16.71
CA PRO A 470 -5.19 32.41 -16.80
C PRO A 470 -5.53 31.98 -18.24
N GLY A 471 -6.57 31.17 -18.39
CA GLY A 471 -7.21 30.90 -19.70
C GLY A 471 -6.32 30.21 -20.74
N LEU A 472 -5.37 29.38 -20.33
CA LEU A 472 -4.47 28.67 -21.25
C LEU A 472 -5.18 27.51 -21.94
N LEU A 473 -4.80 27.22 -23.19
CA LEU A 473 -5.30 26.08 -23.95
C LEU A 473 -4.56 24.81 -23.58
N PHE A 474 -5.23 23.66 -23.65
CA PHE A 474 -4.63 22.34 -23.42
C PHE A 474 -3.71 21.95 -24.58
N SER A 475 -2.68 21.16 -24.27
CA SER A 475 -1.76 20.58 -25.26
C SER A 475 -1.13 21.62 -26.22
N CYS A 476 -0.75 22.77 -25.68
CA CYS A 476 -0.17 23.90 -26.39
C CYS A 476 1.18 24.28 -25.80
N LYS A 477 2.12 24.62 -26.68
CA LYS A 477 3.38 25.26 -26.30
C LYS A 477 3.17 26.76 -26.24
N TYR A 478 3.45 27.37 -25.10
CA TYR A 478 3.37 28.81 -24.89
C TYR A 478 4.77 29.42 -24.75
N ARG A 479 4.91 30.65 -25.25
CA ARG A 479 6.06 31.52 -25.03
C ARG A 479 5.62 32.68 -24.15
N VAL A 480 6.36 32.94 -23.08
CA VAL A 480 6.15 34.08 -22.19
C VAL A 480 7.37 35.01 -22.21
N SER A 481 7.13 36.30 -22.38
CA SER A 481 8.14 37.37 -22.37
C SER A 481 7.82 38.38 -21.27
N VAL A 482 8.83 38.74 -20.47
CA VAL A 482 8.73 39.72 -19.37
C VAL A 482 9.61 40.93 -19.70
N TYR A 483 9.02 42.13 -19.60
CA TYR A 483 9.69 43.42 -19.85
C TYR A 483 9.70 44.28 -18.58
N THR A 484 10.83 44.92 -18.29
CA THR A 484 10.92 45.94 -17.22
C THR A 484 10.65 47.33 -17.78
N LEU A 485 9.80 48.12 -17.10
CA LEU A 485 9.51 49.50 -17.51
C LEU A 485 10.38 50.48 -16.72
N LYS A 486 11.46 50.97 -17.32
CA LYS A 486 12.20 52.16 -16.81
C LYS A 486 11.71 53.41 -17.52
N ALA A 487 11.57 54.52 -16.79
CA ALA A 487 10.90 55.76 -17.21
C ALA A 487 11.42 56.44 -18.50
N LYS A 488 12.43 55.92 -19.21
CA LYS A 488 12.85 56.47 -20.51
C LYS A 488 13.41 55.49 -21.56
N ARG A 489 13.47 54.16 -21.33
CA ARG A 489 13.79 53.14 -22.37
C ARG A 489 13.22 51.77 -21.99
N ARG A 490 12.59 51.08 -22.95
CA ARG A 490 12.27 49.63 -22.86
C ARG A 490 13.59 48.86 -22.97
N THR A 491 14.01 48.16 -21.92
CA THR A 491 15.23 47.34 -21.96
C THR A 491 15.07 46.06 -21.13
N GLU A 492 15.60 44.97 -21.69
CA GLU A 492 15.60 43.56 -21.25
C GLU A 492 14.28 42.79 -21.44
N GLU A 493 14.27 41.93 -22.47
CA GLU A 493 13.28 40.88 -22.70
C GLU A 493 13.83 39.57 -22.13
N GLU A 494 13.30 39.11 -21.00
CA GLU A 494 13.54 37.76 -20.52
C GLU A 494 12.40 36.86 -20.99
N SER A 495 12.70 35.77 -21.72
CA SER A 495 11.69 34.87 -22.27
C SER A 495 11.86 33.42 -21.84
N ALA A 496 10.74 32.74 -21.61
CA ALA A 496 10.68 31.32 -21.28
C ALA A 496 9.57 30.63 -22.10
N THR A 497 9.67 29.32 -22.29
CA THR A 497 8.64 28.53 -22.98
C THR A 497 8.17 27.38 -22.10
N PHE A 498 6.86 27.10 -22.09
CA PHE A 498 6.26 26.00 -21.34
C PHE A 498 5.22 25.26 -22.19
N ILE A 499 4.84 24.06 -21.77
CA ILE A 499 3.85 23.22 -22.47
C ILE A 499 2.71 22.92 -21.50
N THR A 500 1.48 23.12 -21.95
CA THR A 500 0.28 22.77 -21.21
C THR A 500 -0.08 21.29 -21.39
N PRO A 501 -0.57 20.61 -20.35
CA PRO A 501 -0.98 19.21 -20.42
C PRO A 501 -2.21 19.03 -21.31
N SER A 502 -2.48 17.78 -21.72
CA SER A 502 -3.73 17.42 -22.39
C SER A 502 -4.88 17.28 -21.40
N CYS A 503 -6.12 17.50 -21.86
CA CYS A 503 -7.27 17.38 -20.99
C CYS A 503 -7.43 15.95 -20.44
N ALA A 504 -7.16 14.93 -21.26
CA ALA A 504 -7.16 13.52 -20.84
C ALA A 504 -6.11 13.20 -19.75
N MET A 505 -4.93 13.86 -19.78
CA MET A 505 -3.90 13.70 -18.74
C MET A 505 -4.33 14.30 -17.39
N LEU A 506 -5.17 15.34 -17.41
CA LEU A 506 -5.70 15.95 -16.18
C LEU A 506 -6.94 15.22 -15.67
N GLN A 507 -7.83 14.74 -16.55
CA GLN A 507 -8.99 13.93 -16.18
C GLN A 507 -8.58 12.61 -15.52
N SER A 508 -7.58 11.89 -16.08
CA SER A 508 -7.08 10.63 -15.52
C SER A 508 -6.43 10.75 -14.13
N LYS A 509 -6.14 11.98 -13.68
CA LYS A 509 -5.51 12.25 -12.37
C LYS A 509 -6.44 13.00 -11.41
N SER A 510 -7.65 13.37 -11.84
CA SER A 510 -8.60 14.14 -11.04
C SER A 510 -9.72 13.24 -10.51
N ARG A 511 -10.04 13.37 -9.21
CA ARG A 511 -11.21 12.73 -8.58
C ARG A 511 -12.53 13.44 -8.90
N LYS A 512 -12.48 14.66 -9.47
CA LYS A 512 -13.67 15.41 -9.97
C LYS A 512 -13.62 15.50 -11.49
N PRO A 513 -14.74 15.27 -12.21
CA PRO A 513 -14.77 15.34 -13.66
C PRO A 513 -14.43 16.76 -14.13
N ILE A 514 -13.37 16.89 -14.92
CA ILE A 514 -12.95 18.15 -15.55
C ILE A 514 -13.70 18.27 -16.87
N THR A 515 -14.59 19.24 -17.00
CA THR A 515 -15.33 19.50 -18.24
C THR A 515 -14.41 20.24 -19.20
N CYS A 516 -13.87 19.54 -20.20
CA CYS A 516 -13.07 20.16 -21.25
C CYS A 516 -13.99 20.96 -22.16
N ALA A 517 -13.78 22.27 -22.27
CA ALA A 517 -14.49 23.07 -23.27
C ALA A 517 -13.95 22.71 -24.66
N GLY A 518 -14.69 21.88 -25.39
CA GLY A 518 -14.32 21.46 -26.75
C GLY A 518 -14.85 20.09 -27.19
N GLU A 519 -16.01 19.64 -26.73
CA GLU A 519 -16.91 18.72 -27.45
C GLU A 519 -18.24 18.68 -26.70
N GLY A 520 -19.34 18.93 -27.41
CA GLY A 520 -20.69 18.96 -26.83
C GLY A 520 -21.06 17.61 -26.23
N ALA A 521 -21.69 17.63 -25.06
CA ALA A 521 -22.21 16.44 -24.41
C ALA A 521 -23.31 15.79 -25.27
N SER A 522 -22.94 14.78 -26.06
CA SER A 522 -23.90 13.81 -26.59
C SER A 522 -24.31 12.91 -25.43
N LYS A 523 -25.47 13.20 -24.82
CA LYS A 523 -26.05 12.36 -23.76
C LYS A 523 -26.26 10.94 -24.31
N VAL A 524 -25.70 9.95 -23.64
CA VAL A 524 -25.95 8.54 -23.91
C VAL A 524 -27.39 8.25 -23.50
N LEU A 525 -28.24 7.98 -24.50
CA LEU A 525 -29.70 7.74 -24.32
C LEU A 525 -30.04 6.25 -24.20
N ASP A 526 -29.08 5.36 -24.44
CA ASP A 526 -29.28 3.92 -24.35
C ASP A 526 -29.47 3.48 -22.88
N LYS A 527 -30.62 2.87 -22.59
CA LYS A 527 -31.02 2.43 -21.25
C LYS A 527 -31.32 0.94 -21.22
N PRO A 528 -30.94 0.19 -20.16
CA PRO A 528 -31.35 -1.19 -19.99
C PRO A 528 -32.84 -1.23 -19.60
N GLU A 529 -33.62 -2.07 -20.25
CA GLU A 529 -35.05 -2.25 -20.01
C GLU A 529 -35.38 -3.73 -19.82
N ASN A 530 -36.56 -4.03 -19.26
CA ASN A 530 -37.05 -5.39 -19.04
C ASN A 530 -36.10 -6.28 -18.21
N LEU A 531 -35.65 -5.80 -17.05
CA LEU A 531 -34.92 -6.63 -16.09
C LEU A 531 -35.84 -7.76 -15.58
N THR A 532 -35.47 -9.00 -15.88
CA THR A 532 -36.12 -10.23 -15.43
C THR A 532 -35.16 -11.07 -14.59
N ALA A 533 -35.71 -11.82 -13.65
CA ALA A 533 -34.96 -12.76 -12.82
C ALA A 533 -35.68 -14.10 -12.78
N SER A 534 -34.94 -15.21 -12.89
CA SER A 534 -35.42 -16.55 -12.58
C SER A 534 -34.49 -17.19 -11.57
N PHE A 535 -35.04 -18.02 -10.68
CA PHE A 535 -34.29 -18.64 -9.59
C PHE A 535 -34.32 -20.15 -9.71
N ILE A 536 -33.16 -20.79 -9.58
CA ILE A 536 -33.00 -22.23 -9.56
C ILE A 536 -32.48 -22.62 -8.19
N THR A 537 -33.16 -23.54 -7.52
CA THR A 537 -32.76 -24.06 -6.20
C THR A 537 -32.19 -25.47 -6.35
N HIS A 538 -30.95 -25.68 -5.91
CA HIS A 538 -30.29 -26.99 -5.89
C HIS A 538 -29.54 -27.16 -4.56
N ASP A 539 -29.79 -28.24 -3.83
CA ASP A 539 -29.12 -28.61 -2.56
C ASP A 539 -28.94 -27.45 -1.55
N GLY A 540 -29.96 -26.59 -1.40
CA GLY A 540 -29.95 -25.48 -0.44
C GLY A 540 -29.29 -24.19 -0.92
N ASN A 541 -28.73 -24.15 -2.13
CA ASN A 541 -28.25 -22.93 -2.77
C ASN A 541 -29.27 -22.40 -3.79
N VAL A 542 -29.54 -21.09 -3.74
CA VAL A 542 -30.36 -20.40 -4.74
C VAL A 542 -29.43 -19.72 -5.74
N THR A 543 -29.59 -20.06 -7.01
CA THR A 543 -28.90 -19.39 -8.13
C THR A 543 -29.91 -18.51 -8.86
N GLY A 544 -29.61 -17.22 -8.99
CA GLY A 544 -30.42 -16.24 -9.70
C GLY A 544 -29.87 -15.96 -11.09
N ASN A 545 -30.69 -16.12 -12.12
CA ASN A 545 -30.39 -15.77 -13.50
C ASN A 545 -31.12 -14.47 -13.85
N PHE A 546 -30.36 -13.40 -14.11
CA PHE A 546 -30.87 -12.06 -14.39
C PHE A 546 -30.63 -11.69 -15.85
N ASN A 547 -31.68 -11.26 -16.55
CA ASN A 547 -31.59 -10.88 -17.97
C ASN A 547 -32.19 -9.50 -18.19
N TRP A 548 -31.68 -8.76 -19.18
CA TRP A 548 -32.24 -7.48 -19.61
C TRP A 548 -32.12 -7.27 -21.12
N ARG A 549 -32.84 -6.27 -21.63
CA ARG A 549 -32.74 -5.77 -23.01
C ARG A 549 -32.23 -4.33 -22.98
N VAL A 550 -31.84 -3.80 -24.13
CA VAL A 550 -31.42 -2.38 -24.25
C VAL A 550 -32.29 -1.74 -25.30
N SER A 551 -32.97 -0.65 -24.95
CA SER A 551 -33.67 0.20 -25.93
C SER A 551 -32.62 0.97 -26.73
N ARG A 552 -32.58 0.83 -28.06
CA ARG A 552 -31.64 1.54 -28.94
C ARG A 552 -32.34 2.67 -29.70
N PRO A 553 -32.17 3.95 -29.32
CA PRO A 553 -32.76 5.06 -30.06
C PRO A 553 -31.89 5.51 -31.25
N GLN A 554 -30.58 5.19 -31.29
CA GLN A 554 -29.70 5.64 -32.40
C GLN A 554 -28.52 4.67 -32.68
N PRO A 555 -28.16 4.38 -33.95
CA PRO A 555 -27.13 3.40 -34.30
C PRO A 555 -25.66 3.87 -34.17
N GLN A 556 -25.38 5.09 -33.71
CA GLN A 556 -24.03 5.68 -33.80
C GLN A 556 -23.15 5.54 -32.54
N GLN A 557 -23.63 4.94 -31.46
CA GLN A 557 -22.84 4.74 -30.23
C GLN A 557 -22.68 3.25 -29.92
N PRO A 558 -21.48 2.66 -30.12
CA PRO A 558 -21.25 1.26 -29.80
C PRO A 558 -21.20 1.06 -28.28
N ILE A 559 -22.05 0.16 -27.78
CA ILE A 559 -22.03 -0.29 -26.39
C ILE A 559 -20.71 -1.02 -26.15
N THR A 560 -19.96 -0.60 -25.14
CA THR A 560 -18.68 -1.18 -24.74
C THR A 560 -18.83 -2.17 -23.57
N GLY A 561 -19.96 -2.15 -22.87
CA GLY A 561 -20.28 -3.12 -21.82
C GLY A 561 -21.47 -2.73 -20.95
N PHE A 562 -21.69 -3.49 -19.88
CA PHE A 562 -22.68 -3.22 -18.84
C PHE A 562 -22.02 -3.26 -17.47
N GLN A 563 -22.31 -2.28 -16.62
CA GLN A 563 -21.97 -2.36 -15.21
C GLN A 563 -23.20 -2.85 -14.44
N VAL A 564 -23.06 -3.96 -13.72
CA VAL A 564 -24.14 -4.59 -12.98
C VAL A 564 -23.78 -4.66 -11.51
N THR A 565 -24.65 -4.16 -10.65
CA THR A 565 -24.45 -4.12 -9.19
C THR A 565 -25.65 -4.77 -8.51
N TRP A 566 -25.42 -5.69 -7.57
CA TRP A 566 -26.47 -6.29 -6.76
C TRP A 566 -26.13 -6.25 -5.27
N ALA A 567 -27.16 -6.07 -4.44
CA ALA A 567 -27.03 -6.05 -2.99
C ALA A 567 -28.27 -6.62 -2.30
N GLU A 568 -28.08 -7.27 -1.16
CA GLU A 568 -29.18 -7.71 -0.29
C GLU A 568 -29.78 -6.49 0.44
N VAL A 569 -31.10 -6.39 0.45
CA VAL A 569 -31.83 -5.29 1.07
C VAL A 569 -32.61 -5.81 2.28
N SER A 570 -32.31 -5.28 3.46
CA SER A 570 -33.08 -5.52 4.69
C SER A 570 -34.37 -4.69 4.68
N MET A 571 -35.51 -5.31 4.95
CA MET A 571 -36.79 -4.60 5.10
C MET A 571 -36.95 -3.86 6.44
N ALA A 572 -35.96 -3.87 7.33
CA ALA A 572 -36.00 -3.10 8.58
C ALA A 572 -35.65 -1.62 8.33
N SER A 573 -36.58 -0.87 7.74
CA SER A 573 -36.49 0.59 7.60
C SER A 573 -37.00 1.28 8.86
N ARG A 574 -36.09 1.88 9.65
CA ARG A 574 -36.43 3.01 10.52
C ARG A 574 -36.48 4.26 9.66
N GLN A 575 -37.53 5.05 9.83
CA GLN A 575 -37.71 6.34 9.15
C GLN A 575 -36.44 7.21 9.29
N ASN A 576 -35.98 7.74 8.16
CA ASN A 576 -34.91 8.75 7.98
C ASN A 576 -33.43 8.30 7.92
N SER A 577 -33.13 7.09 7.44
CA SER A 577 -31.79 6.78 6.91
C SER A 577 -31.87 5.94 5.64
N LEU A 578 -31.02 6.25 4.66
CA LEU A 578 -30.81 5.44 3.44
C LEU A 578 -30.64 3.95 3.83
N PRO A 579 -31.26 3.00 3.10
CA PRO A 579 -31.18 1.59 3.46
C PRO A 579 -29.72 1.15 3.34
N ASN A 580 -29.14 0.71 4.46
CA ASN A 580 -27.81 0.11 4.50
C ASN A 580 -27.81 -1.12 3.57
N SER A 581 -27.21 -1.00 2.39
CA SER A 581 -26.91 -2.15 1.54
C SER A 581 -25.86 -2.98 2.26
N ILE A 582 -26.25 -4.15 2.74
CA ILE A 582 -25.35 -5.10 3.40
C ILE A 582 -24.56 -5.76 2.26
N ILE A 583 -23.40 -5.18 1.94
CA ILE A 583 -22.42 -5.62 0.92
C ILE A 583 -22.98 -5.55 -0.52
N SER A 584 -22.57 -4.51 -1.26
CA SER A 584 -22.83 -4.40 -2.71
C SER A 584 -21.74 -5.10 -3.52
N GLN A 585 -22.12 -6.03 -4.38
CA GLN A 585 -21.23 -6.66 -5.36
C GLN A 585 -21.46 -6.03 -6.74
N SER A 586 -20.38 -5.76 -7.49
CA SER A 586 -20.47 -5.17 -8.83
C SER A 586 -19.57 -5.90 -9.82
N GLN A 587 -20.02 -5.99 -11.07
CA GLN A 587 -19.30 -6.64 -12.16
C GLN A 587 -19.52 -5.88 -13.47
N ILE A 588 -18.44 -5.74 -14.26
CA ILE A 588 -18.51 -5.19 -15.62
C ILE A 588 -18.58 -6.36 -16.61
N LEU A 589 -19.61 -6.37 -17.44
CA LEU A 589 -19.88 -7.37 -18.46
C LEU A 589 -19.58 -6.82 -19.85
N PRO A 590 -19.06 -7.66 -20.77
CA PRO A 590 -18.84 -7.27 -22.16
C PRO A 590 -20.17 -7.02 -22.90
N PRO A 591 -20.15 -6.29 -24.03
CA PRO A 591 -21.37 -5.77 -24.67
C PRO A 591 -22.27 -6.86 -25.27
N ALA A 592 -21.74 -8.07 -25.48
CA ALA A 592 -22.49 -9.24 -25.91
C ALA A 592 -23.24 -9.97 -24.76
N HIS A 593 -23.01 -9.59 -23.51
CA HIS A 593 -23.56 -10.28 -22.33
C HIS A 593 -24.65 -9.42 -21.66
N ASN A 594 -25.90 -9.65 -22.06
CA ASN A 594 -27.09 -9.04 -21.47
C ASN A 594 -27.78 -9.93 -20.42
N PHE A 595 -27.00 -10.80 -19.79
CA PHE A 595 -27.42 -11.70 -18.73
C PHE A 595 -26.33 -11.84 -17.65
N LEU A 596 -26.73 -12.14 -16.42
CA LEU A 596 -25.88 -12.37 -15.27
C LEU A 596 -26.40 -13.58 -14.48
N VAL A 597 -25.51 -14.48 -14.08
CA VAL A 597 -25.83 -15.61 -13.20
C VAL A 597 -25.14 -15.39 -11.85
N VAL A 598 -25.91 -15.35 -10.77
CA VAL A 598 -25.40 -15.17 -9.40
C VAL A 598 -25.74 -16.40 -8.58
N SER A 599 -24.72 -17.13 -8.14
CA SER A 599 -24.85 -18.31 -7.29
C SER A 599 -24.86 -17.93 -5.80
N ASN A 600 -25.34 -18.82 -4.94
CA ASN A 600 -25.33 -18.68 -3.47
C ASN A 600 -26.12 -17.47 -2.93
N LEU A 601 -27.23 -17.11 -3.58
CA LEU A 601 -28.16 -16.12 -3.04
C LEU A 601 -28.86 -16.71 -1.80
N ARG A 602 -29.09 -15.88 -0.77
CA ARG A 602 -29.83 -16.32 0.42
C ARG A 602 -31.28 -16.65 0.05
N PRO A 603 -31.84 -17.78 0.52
CA PRO A 603 -33.27 -18.07 0.41
C PRO A 603 -34.10 -17.03 1.18
N ALA A 604 -35.33 -16.76 0.71
CA ALA A 604 -36.28 -15.83 1.32
C ALA A 604 -35.72 -14.41 1.60
N ALA A 605 -34.80 -13.92 0.76
CA ALA A 605 -34.18 -12.61 0.88
C ALA A 605 -34.50 -11.72 -0.33
N SER A 606 -34.45 -10.40 -0.12
CA SER A 606 -34.69 -9.40 -1.16
C SER A 606 -33.37 -8.87 -1.69
N TYR A 607 -33.19 -8.85 -3.00
CA TYR A 607 -31.99 -8.36 -3.67
C TYR A 607 -32.34 -7.23 -4.63
N ARG A 608 -31.60 -6.12 -4.58
CA ARG A 608 -31.71 -5.01 -5.51
C ARG A 608 -30.63 -5.14 -6.57
N LEU A 609 -31.03 -5.21 -7.83
CA LEU A 609 -30.15 -5.26 -9.00
C LEU A 609 -30.21 -3.92 -9.73
N GLU A 610 -29.05 -3.34 -10.03
CA GLU A 610 -28.86 -2.12 -10.82
C GLU A 610 -27.97 -2.43 -12.02
N VAL A 611 -28.41 -2.04 -13.22
CA VAL A 611 -27.70 -2.26 -14.49
C VAL A 611 -27.51 -0.90 -15.16
N GLN A 612 -26.30 -0.62 -15.62
CA GLN A 612 -25.93 0.62 -16.31
C GLN A 612 -25.20 0.30 -17.63
N VAL A 613 -25.54 1.01 -18.71
CA VAL A 613 -24.89 0.83 -20.02
C VAL A 613 -23.58 1.60 -20.06
N LEU A 614 -22.53 0.99 -20.61
CA LEU A 614 -21.26 1.65 -20.89
C LEU A 614 -21.11 1.83 -22.40
N THR A 615 -20.74 3.02 -22.84
CA THR A 615 -20.46 3.33 -24.26
C THR A 615 -19.06 3.95 -24.40
N THR A 616 -18.60 4.14 -25.63
CA THR A 616 -17.36 4.88 -25.91
C THR A 616 -17.40 6.36 -25.47
N VAL A 617 -18.59 6.92 -25.25
CA VAL A 617 -18.82 8.33 -24.90
C VAL A 617 -19.00 8.53 -23.39
N GLY A 618 -19.30 7.45 -22.65
CA GLY A 618 -19.47 7.49 -21.21
C GLY A 618 -20.54 6.52 -20.71
N GLU A 619 -20.92 6.68 -19.44
CA GLU A 619 -21.93 5.86 -18.79
C GLU A 619 -23.35 6.36 -19.11
N GLY A 620 -24.22 5.45 -19.51
CA GLY A 620 -25.64 5.70 -19.73
C GLY A 620 -26.45 5.69 -18.43
N PRO A 621 -27.76 5.99 -18.51
CA PRO A 621 -28.68 5.92 -17.38
C PRO A 621 -28.77 4.49 -16.79
N SER A 622 -28.83 4.38 -15.45
CA SER A 622 -29.01 3.10 -14.76
C SER A 622 -30.48 2.71 -14.61
N THR A 623 -30.74 1.41 -14.67
CA THR A 623 -32.06 0.80 -14.41
C THR A 623 -31.96 -0.18 -13.27
N MET A 624 -32.96 -0.16 -12.42
CA MET A 624 -32.92 -0.87 -11.15
C MET A 624 -34.22 -1.61 -10.86
N LYS A 625 -34.09 -2.80 -10.26
CA LYS A 625 -35.23 -3.62 -9.84
C LYS A 625 -34.90 -4.47 -8.63
N THR A 626 -35.87 -4.63 -7.73
CA THR A 626 -35.75 -5.51 -6.57
C THR A 626 -36.42 -6.85 -6.85
N PHE A 627 -35.76 -7.94 -6.52
CA PHE A 627 -36.21 -9.31 -6.70
C PHE A 627 -36.20 -10.08 -5.38
N HIS A 628 -37.07 -11.06 -5.25
CA HIS A 628 -37.22 -11.86 -4.04
C HIS A 628 -36.88 -13.31 -4.35
N THR A 629 -35.96 -13.90 -3.58
CA THR A 629 -35.58 -15.31 -3.75
C THR A 629 -36.63 -16.23 -3.11
N PRO A 630 -36.87 -17.42 -3.69
CA PRO A 630 -37.84 -18.37 -3.15
C PRO A 630 -37.46 -18.83 -1.74
N ALA A 631 -38.48 -19.13 -0.92
CA ALA A 631 -38.29 -19.78 0.36
C ALA A 631 -38.02 -21.28 0.16
N MET A 632 -37.17 -21.86 0.99
CA MET A 632 -36.85 -23.29 0.93
C MET A 632 -38.03 -24.10 1.48
N SER A 633 -38.68 -24.90 0.65
CA SER A 633 -39.73 -25.83 1.11
C SER A 633 -39.10 -26.97 1.91
N GLN A 634 -39.50 -27.11 3.17
CA GLN A 634 -39.22 -28.33 3.94
C GLN A 634 -39.88 -29.50 3.21
N SER A 635 -39.10 -30.50 2.80
CA SER A 635 -39.67 -31.78 2.42
C SER A 635 -40.39 -32.36 3.64
N LEU A 636 -41.72 -32.36 3.56
CA LEU A 636 -42.58 -33.09 4.47
C LEU A 636 -42.11 -34.55 4.49
N GLN A 637 -41.53 -34.97 5.61
CA GLN A 637 -41.50 -36.38 5.98
C GLN A 637 -42.95 -36.88 5.96
N HIS A 638 -43.26 -37.66 4.93
CA HIS A 638 -44.47 -38.45 4.86
C HIS A 638 -44.47 -39.44 6.05
N ARG A 639 -45.18 -39.09 7.12
CA ARG A 639 -45.73 -40.06 8.06
C ARG A 639 -47.19 -40.29 7.65
N PRO A 640 -47.64 -41.53 7.43
CA PRO A 640 -48.91 -41.80 6.77
C PRO A 640 -50.07 -41.44 7.69
N LYS A 641 -50.89 -40.46 7.29
CA LYS A 641 -52.23 -40.31 7.86
C LYS A 641 -53.15 -41.27 7.13
N LEU A 642 -53.69 -42.22 7.89
CA LEU A 642 -54.75 -43.12 7.47
C LEU A 642 -55.92 -42.34 6.86
N ARG A 643 -56.46 -42.96 5.82
CA ARG A 643 -57.69 -42.66 5.08
C ARG A 643 -58.80 -42.03 5.93
N HIS A 644 -59.49 -41.05 5.36
CA HIS A 644 -60.91 -41.24 5.04
C HIS A 644 -61.34 -40.30 3.91
N HIS A 645 -61.89 -40.90 2.86
CA HIS A 645 -62.60 -40.25 1.76
C HIS A 645 -63.83 -39.50 2.29
N PRO A 646 -64.29 -38.46 1.56
CA PRO A 646 -65.64 -38.61 1.02
C PRO A 646 -65.77 -38.02 -0.39
N GLN A 647 -66.14 -38.87 -1.34
CA GLN A 647 -66.93 -38.45 -2.49
C GLN A 647 -68.38 -38.89 -2.24
N HIS A 648 -69.29 -37.96 -2.55
CA HIS A 648 -70.70 -38.11 -2.91
C HIS A 648 -71.79 -37.60 -1.94
N GLN A 649 -72.44 -36.55 -2.47
CA GLN A 649 -73.88 -36.30 -2.59
C GLN A 649 -74.73 -35.98 -1.33
N LYS A 650 -75.34 -34.77 -1.40
CA LYS A 650 -76.73 -34.31 -1.08
C LYS A 650 -77.63 -35.22 -0.19
N PRO A 651 -78.70 -34.68 0.46
CA PRO A 651 -79.20 -33.30 0.59
C PRO A 651 -79.61 -32.91 2.05
N PHE A 652 -80.13 -31.68 2.21
CA PHE A 652 -81.02 -31.12 3.28
C PHE A 652 -82.05 -32.11 3.88
N PRO A 653 -82.83 -31.77 4.97
CA PRO A 653 -82.82 -30.63 5.92
C PRO A 653 -83.04 -31.02 7.43
N GLU A 654 -83.24 -29.99 8.26
CA GLU A 654 -84.09 -29.92 9.48
C GLU A 654 -83.57 -30.25 10.91
N LYS A 655 -83.42 -29.13 11.65
CA LYS A 655 -83.80 -28.81 13.04
C LYS A 655 -84.30 -29.95 13.96
N HIS A 656 -83.70 -30.01 15.14
CA HIS A 656 -84.38 -29.70 16.41
C HIS A 656 -83.42 -29.12 17.43
#